data_AF-A0A3B9R6D2-F1
#
_entry.id   AF-A0A3B9R6D2-F1
#
_cell.length_a   1.000
_cell.length_b   1.000
_cell.length_c   1.000
_cell.angle_alpha   90.00
_cell.angle_beta   90.00
_cell.angle_gamma   90.00
#
_symmetry.space_group_name_H-M   'P 1'
#
loop_
_entity.id
_entity.type
_entity.pdbx_description
1 polymer ?
#
loop_
_entity_poly.entity_id
_entity_poly.type
_entity_poly.pdbx_seq_one_letter_code
_entity_poly.pdbx_strand_id
1 'polypeptide(L)'
;MLVFGVFSQSVSAQFVSLNVLDSDAGELGGNPGSFRVSLSSSRNVDTEIEVLVDQSVSTATAGTSAANGDRSSINGSIVIPANELSFIINVTVFDDNLVEGDEIIKLDLISSSGTTTINPFANTATLEIVDNDFATLSLSDAIDDEGNGLVFTITSDEPVQYDYEVEVEFSGGDAIGGGAGIDHPQDYNSNAQVITFPARSTLQTFSVPTGNDNVVEDDETFEAEITGVNNENVNLGGASKGTIVNDDFPGVSVSAISGDTGEDGSTATFNITLDSQPTADVSIVLSSNNEDEGTVPGSVTIPAADWDTGTLVTVTGVDDAIVDGDISYTIITGNVTSADANYNVLSGGDVANVAVINIDDDAYIASVASTDATARENPLVNGKFTISLNSVNNSGSNIEIDYTLSGSATSGVDFETLSGSAIIEDGENEVEILIVPINDTDVESNETVILNLVAGTGYEVGSPNSDTVTIVSDDIEYFAQITASDGTAAENASSVSTGEFNIRLNEENNTGSPIIVEFLIDGTSDVGTDFSASSTNAVSIPNGEQEAEVLITPIDDQIQEGTETVIITLQNGTGYSLGSVATQSATVEIEDNDQATLTISNESLNEDDAAGEMVFEVELDLEVIGGTTVSYSFFDETAEGGGVDYIGNNGSLTFDGDAGEIQIITVPIINDAVLENTETFTVQLGIPTNNVQRANGGTATGTIQDDDNCVAAPILDESVSNIYCVENADDPFSANLFDYTSSTAPAGTVLTWSRVSNPLNTNSHLTVAEAQDVDLPASYYGFFYDEDNNCASGTIEVQIVRNVLPQLTVINDNERCGPGTLLLSVEPSDGASVNWYDSLDAVTPIATGETFTTPSLNATATYYVEATENECTTERQPVVARIGSQASVGTATNGSICNVVANGLTAIDLDSRLNGADPGVWIFVSGPDNMTISSTNVVEFEGATSGAYVFSYTTTDSTAPCENPTVEVTINVSDCETDDDNDGLLGGQEVVLGTDSNDPDTDGDGLEDGEEVGDDINNPLDEDGDGIIDALDSNTEDADNDGVNDQQDPANNNPCIPNRFNGSCDSDGDGISDLDEQTNGSDPDDPCDPVATPNCDAPIDLEVLKSVDNIDALVGDTIVFTILVTNLSDRTARSIVIGDLLELGFEFVSADSADYDEISGNWNIPELEAGISVELNITVLVAEQGPYTNTAVLLESIPTDNNPDNDEATVDLSTEAPEGVDLRISKEARPDKVLVGDEVEFVIRVINISVSDVVT
;
A
#
# COMPACT_ATOMS: atom_id res chain seq x y z
N MET A 1 -112.47 -11.04 -167.02
CA MET A 1 -113.19 -10.80 -168.30
C MET A 1 -113.19 -9.29 -168.54
N LEU A 2 -112.57 -8.86 -169.65
CA LEU A 2 -112.69 -7.58 -170.38
C LEU A 2 -113.17 -6.26 -169.68
N VAL A 3 -112.41 -5.19 -169.98
CA VAL A 3 -112.84 -3.82 -170.38
C VAL A 3 -113.04 -2.72 -169.30
N PHE A 4 -112.20 -1.67 -169.42
CA PHE A 4 -112.34 -0.23 -169.07
C PHE A 4 -113.00 0.18 -167.72
N GLY A 5 -112.50 1.14 -166.95
CA GLY A 5 -111.34 2.03 -167.07
C GLY A 5 -111.55 3.37 -166.31
N VAL A 6 -110.45 4.09 -166.03
CA VAL A 6 -110.35 5.53 -165.66
C VAL A 6 -110.49 5.94 -164.17
N PHE A 7 -109.35 6.44 -163.63
CA PHE A 7 -109.09 7.30 -162.46
C PHE A 7 -109.62 6.98 -161.04
N SER A 8 -108.69 6.56 -160.17
CA SER A 8 -108.31 7.35 -158.99
C SER A 8 -106.81 7.23 -158.72
N GLN A 9 -106.22 8.21 -158.03
CA GLN A 9 -104.81 8.17 -157.60
C GLN A 9 -104.66 7.29 -156.36
N SER A 10 -103.55 6.56 -156.25
CA SER A 10 -103.15 5.82 -155.04
C SER A 10 -101.72 6.20 -154.68
N VAL A 11 -101.55 6.87 -153.55
CA VAL A 11 -100.24 7.27 -153.00
C VAL A 11 -99.57 6.03 -152.41
N SER A 12 -98.31 5.76 -152.78
CA SER A 12 -97.51 4.76 -152.08
C SER A 12 -97.08 5.32 -150.73
N ALA A 13 -97.47 4.67 -149.63
CA ALA A 13 -96.88 4.95 -148.32
C ALA A 13 -95.40 4.51 -148.32
N GLN A 14 -94.60 5.16 -147.50
CA GLN A 14 -93.13 5.03 -147.48
C GLN A 14 -92.67 4.73 -146.07
N PHE A 15 -91.91 3.66 -145.89
CA PHE A 15 -91.57 3.14 -144.56
C PHE A 15 -90.17 3.52 -144.11
N VAL A 16 -90.01 3.69 -142.80
CA VAL A 16 -88.72 3.80 -142.08
C VAL A 16 -88.46 2.48 -141.35
N SER A 17 -87.22 1.98 -141.30
CA SER A 17 -86.83 0.80 -140.53
C SER A 17 -85.41 0.91 -139.97
N LEU A 18 -85.17 0.31 -138.81
CA LEU A 18 -83.92 0.25 -138.06
C LEU A 18 -83.41 -1.20 -138.03
N ASN A 19 -82.10 -1.39 -138.18
CA ASN A 19 -81.40 -2.66 -137.97
C ASN A 19 -80.02 -2.36 -137.37
N VAL A 20 -79.46 -3.28 -136.58
CA VAL A 20 -78.01 -3.28 -136.32
C VAL A 20 -77.26 -3.64 -137.61
N LEU A 21 -76.12 -2.99 -137.85
CA LEU A 21 -75.27 -3.17 -139.02
C LEU A 21 -73.94 -3.82 -138.63
N ASP A 22 -73.42 -3.45 -137.47
CA ASP A 22 -72.27 -4.07 -136.82
C ASP A 22 -72.64 -4.26 -135.34
N SER A 23 -72.61 -5.50 -134.86
CA SER A 23 -73.03 -5.90 -133.51
C SER A 23 -71.88 -6.01 -132.53
N ASP A 24 -70.65 -6.08 -133.04
CA ASP A 24 -69.49 -6.57 -132.30
C ASP A 24 -68.63 -5.35 -131.91
N ALA A 25 -69.16 -4.50 -131.03
CA ALA A 25 -68.37 -3.40 -130.50
C ALA A 25 -67.46 -3.92 -129.39
N GLY A 26 -66.18 -3.59 -129.49
CA GLY A 26 -65.19 -3.85 -128.45
C GLY A 26 -64.51 -2.55 -128.09
N GLU A 27 -64.17 -2.42 -126.82
CA GLU A 27 -63.38 -1.33 -126.28
C GLU A 27 -62.00 -1.27 -126.94
N LEU A 28 -61.29 -2.40 -126.92
CA LEU A 28 -59.98 -2.54 -127.53
C LEU A 28 -60.00 -2.26 -129.04
N GLY A 29 -59.44 -1.12 -129.42
CA GLY A 29 -59.25 -0.72 -130.82
C GLY A 29 -60.39 0.10 -131.44
N GLY A 30 -61.45 0.41 -130.68
CA GLY A 30 -62.44 1.42 -131.05
C GLY A 30 -63.26 1.10 -132.31
N ASN A 31 -63.58 -0.18 -132.56
CA ASN A 31 -64.52 -0.58 -133.60
C ASN A 31 -65.92 -0.05 -133.26
N PRO A 32 -66.47 0.92 -134.01
CA PRO A 32 -67.72 1.54 -133.63
C PRO A 32 -68.89 0.62 -134.01
N GLY A 33 -69.55 0.06 -133.01
CA GLY A 33 -70.86 -0.56 -133.17
C GLY A 33 -71.81 0.35 -133.95
N SER A 34 -72.67 -0.17 -134.84
CA SER A 34 -73.45 0.72 -135.71
C SER A 34 -74.84 0.23 -136.03
N PHE A 35 -75.78 1.18 -136.09
CA PHE A 35 -77.16 0.97 -136.49
C PHE A 35 -77.46 1.66 -137.83
N ARG A 36 -78.32 1.07 -138.65
CA ARG A 36 -78.77 1.65 -139.93
C ARG A 36 -80.26 1.94 -139.91
N VAL A 37 -80.62 3.21 -140.09
CA VAL A 37 -81.99 3.66 -140.36
C VAL A 37 -82.18 3.80 -141.86
N SER A 38 -83.19 3.16 -142.43
CA SER A 38 -83.43 3.10 -143.89
C SER A 38 -84.85 3.47 -144.28
N LEU A 39 -84.98 4.13 -145.43
CA LEU A 39 -86.24 4.37 -146.14
C LEU A 39 -86.51 3.28 -147.18
N SER A 40 -87.78 2.91 -147.37
CA SER A 40 -88.18 1.95 -148.42
C SER A 40 -87.97 2.43 -149.86
N SER A 41 -87.69 3.73 -150.05
CA SER A 41 -87.40 4.40 -151.33
C SER A 41 -86.81 5.78 -151.06
N SER A 42 -86.13 6.42 -152.02
CA SER A 42 -85.57 7.77 -151.84
C SER A 42 -86.63 8.86 -152.05
N ARG A 43 -86.36 10.08 -151.55
CA ARG A 43 -87.28 11.24 -151.63
C ARG A 43 -86.53 12.48 -152.10
N ASN A 44 -87.15 13.34 -152.88
CA ASN A 44 -86.54 14.61 -153.30
C ASN A 44 -86.59 15.72 -152.24
N VAL A 45 -86.88 15.37 -150.98
CA VAL A 45 -86.89 16.24 -149.80
C VAL A 45 -86.34 15.46 -148.61
N ASP A 46 -85.74 16.18 -147.68
CA ASP A 46 -85.20 15.63 -146.44
C ASP A 46 -86.28 14.91 -145.61
N THR A 47 -85.90 13.86 -144.90
CA THR A 47 -86.78 13.11 -143.99
C THR A 47 -86.18 13.11 -142.61
N GLU A 48 -86.91 13.68 -141.67
CA GLU A 48 -86.49 13.80 -140.27
C GLU A 48 -87.12 12.65 -139.46
N ILE A 49 -86.32 11.98 -138.63
CA ILE A 49 -86.67 10.78 -137.87
C ILE A 49 -86.08 10.91 -136.47
N GLU A 50 -86.86 10.63 -135.43
CA GLU A 50 -86.36 10.63 -134.04
C GLU A 50 -86.00 9.21 -133.58
N VAL A 51 -84.82 9.09 -132.96
CA VAL A 51 -84.28 7.86 -132.34
C VAL A 51 -84.00 8.07 -130.85
N LEU A 52 -84.14 6.99 -130.07
CA LEU A 52 -83.87 6.97 -128.63
C LEU A 52 -83.27 5.62 -128.20
N VAL A 53 -82.32 5.65 -127.28
CA VAL A 53 -81.82 4.47 -126.57
C VAL A 53 -82.83 4.05 -125.50
N ASP A 54 -83.21 2.77 -125.50
CA ASP A 54 -84.01 2.18 -124.43
C ASP A 54 -83.14 2.00 -123.18
N GLN A 55 -83.19 2.98 -122.28
CA GLN A 55 -82.45 2.96 -121.01
C GLN A 55 -82.85 1.80 -120.08
N SER A 56 -83.92 1.05 -120.35
CA SER A 56 -84.28 -0.12 -119.54
C SER A 56 -83.51 -1.39 -119.93
N VAL A 57 -82.76 -1.36 -121.05
CA VAL A 57 -81.94 -2.48 -121.56
C VAL A 57 -80.55 -1.99 -122.01
N SER A 58 -80.15 -0.80 -121.57
CA SER A 58 -78.79 -0.28 -121.72
C SER A 58 -78.08 -0.48 -120.38
N THR A 59 -77.17 -1.44 -120.26
CA THR A 59 -76.22 -1.46 -119.13
C THR A 59 -75.17 -0.37 -119.36
N ALA A 60 -74.68 -0.30 -120.60
CA ALA A 60 -73.72 0.71 -121.05
C ALA A 60 -74.18 2.15 -120.84
N THR A 61 -73.35 2.90 -120.15
CA THR A 61 -73.53 4.27 -119.70
C THR A 61 -73.15 5.28 -120.79
N ALA A 62 -73.94 6.35 -120.91
CA ALA A 62 -73.72 7.36 -121.95
C ALA A 62 -72.71 8.43 -121.50
N GLY A 63 -71.48 8.35 -122.00
CA GLY A 63 -70.42 9.32 -121.73
C GLY A 63 -70.67 10.69 -122.38
N THR A 64 -70.52 11.77 -121.60
CA THR A 64 -70.54 13.16 -122.12
C THR A 64 -69.16 13.78 -122.31
N SER A 65 -68.12 13.25 -121.66
CA SER A 65 -66.71 13.61 -121.90
C SER A 65 -65.73 12.74 -121.09
N ALA A 66 -65.38 11.56 -121.62
CA ALA A 66 -64.35 10.61 -121.15
C ALA A 66 -64.43 10.11 -119.70
N ALA A 67 -64.58 8.78 -119.56
CA ALA A 67 -64.50 7.95 -118.35
C ALA A 67 -65.38 8.37 -117.15
N ASN A 68 -66.20 7.50 -116.56
CA ASN A 68 -66.34 6.05 -116.77
C ASN A 68 -67.75 5.89 -117.36
N GLY A 69 -67.80 5.55 -118.64
CA GLY A 69 -68.97 5.80 -119.47
C GLY A 69 -68.69 5.40 -120.90
N ASP A 70 -69.20 4.24 -121.21
CA ASP A 70 -68.54 3.18 -122.00
C ASP A 70 -68.83 3.40 -123.49
N ARG A 71 -69.76 4.32 -123.77
CA ARG A 71 -70.17 4.70 -125.12
C ARG A 71 -70.64 6.15 -125.26
N SER A 72 -70.63 6.63 -126.51
CA SER A 72 -71.17 7.93 -126.89
C SER A 72 -72.72 8.00 -126.86
N SER A 73 -73.26 9.22 -126.84
CA SER A 73 -74.70 9.48 -126.80
C SER A 73 -75.36 9.38 -128.19
N ILE A 74 -76.48 8.67 -128.27
CA ILE A 74 -77.14 8.25 -129.53
C ILE A 74 -78.53 8.89 -129.72
N ASN A 75 -79.00 9.70 -128.76
CA ASN A 75 -80.36 10.25 -128.75
C ASN A 75 -80.48 11.51 -129.62
N GLY A 76 -81.46 11.57 -130.53
CA GLY A 76 -81.72 12.81 -131.28
C GLY A 76 -82.61 12.69 -132.53
N SER A 77 -82.81 13.84 -133.17
CA SER A 77 -83.43 13.94 -134.51
C SER A 77 -82.35 13.73 -135.57
N ILE A 78 -82.47 12.66 -136.37
CA ILE A 78 -81.63 12.40 -137.52
C ILE A 78 -82.35 12.82 -138.82
N VAL A 79 -81.59 13.28 -139.80
CA VAL A 79 -82.12 13.68 -141.11
C VAL A 79 -81.52 12.80 -142.19
N ILE A 80 -82.36 12.04 -142.89
CA ILE A 80 -82.00 11.39 -144.16
C ILE A 80 -82.18 12.45 -145.27
N PRO A 81 -81.08 12.93 -145.91
CA PRO A 81 -81.17 14.03 -146.87
C PRO A 81 -81.92 13.67 -148.15
N ALA A 82 -82.34 14.69 -148.89
CA ALA A 82 -82.98 14.55 -150.18
C ALA A 82 -82.15 13.69 -151.17
N ASN A 83 -82.78 12.62 -151.61
CA ASN A 83 -82.35 11.56 -152.53
C ASN A 83 -81.53 10.42 -151.91
N GLU A 84 -81.22 10.48 -150.62
CA GLU A 84 -80.63 9.36 -149.89
C GLU A 84 -81.66 8.28 -149.50
N LEU A 85 -81.16 7.09 -149.18
CA LEU A 85 -81.95 5.92 -148.78
C LEU A 85 -81.78 5.53 -147.30
N SER A 86 -80.70 5.93 -146.65
CA SER A 86 -80.41 5.51 -145.28
C SER A 86 -79.46 6.48 -144.58
N PHE A 87 -79.51 6.47 -143.25
CA PHE A 87 -78.53 7.10 -142.37
C PHE A 87 -77.92 6.02 -141.46
N ILE A 88 -76.63 6.12 -141.17
CA ILE A 88 -75.92 5.23 -140.25
C ILE A 88 -75.65 6.00 -138.96
N ILE A 89 -76.02 5.39 -137.85
CA ILE A 89 -75.80 5.86 -136.50
C ILE A 89 -74.64 5.03 -135.95
N ASN A 90 -73.51 5.68 -135.67
CA ASN A 90 -72.36 5.02 -135.06
C ASN A 90 -72.43 5.18 -133.54
N VAL A 91 -72.18 4.10 -132.83
CA VAL A 91 -71.86 4.05 -131.40
C VAL A 91 -70.34 4.09 -131.31
N THR A 92 -69.79 5.08 -130.62
CA THR A 92 -68.37 5.08 -130.26
C THR A 92 -68.27 4.45 -128.88
N VAL A 93 -67.54 3.36 -128.76
CA VAL A 93 -67.17 2.77 -127.46
C VAL A 93 -65.87 3.40 -126.97
N PHE A 94 -65.67 3.46 -125.66
CA PHE A 94 -64.46 4.00 -125.02
C PHE A 94 -63.77 2.92 -124.19
N ASP A 95 -62.55 2.56 -124.59
CA ASP A 95 -61.56 1.82 -123.78
C ASP A 95 -61.35 2.55 -122.44
N ASP A 96 -61.50 1.87 -121.30
CA ASP A 96 -60.95 2.33 -120.03
C ASP A 96 -59.95 1.36 -119.36
N ASN A 97 -60.08 1.06 -118.08
CA ASN A 97 -59.09 0.33 -117.25
C ASN A 97 -59.81 -0.39 -116.08
N LEU A 98 -61.07 -0.79 -116.28
CA LEU A 98 -61.98 -1.22 -115.22
C LEU A 98 -62.60 -2.56 -115.59
N VAL A 99 -62.27 -3.58 -114.83
CA VAL A 99 -62.81 -4.92 -115.04
C VAL A 99 -64.31 -4.93 -114.65
N GLU A 100 -65.20 -4.81 -115.63
CA GLU A 100 -66.66 -4.67 -115.41
C GLU A 100 -67.55 -5.66 -116.18
N GLY A 101 -67.03 -6.30 -117.22
CA GLY A 101 -67.68 -7.35 -118.01
C GLY A 101 -68.60 -6.85 -119.12
N ASP A 102 -68.93 -7.74 -120.06
CA ASP A 102 -69.69 -7.41 -121.28
C ASP A 102 -71.05 -6.73 -121.02
N GLU A 103 -71.36 -5.73 -121.85
CA GLU A 103 -72.52 -4.85 -121.72
C GLU A 103 -73.47 -4.88 -122.94
N ILE A 104 -74.73 -4.45 -122.77
CA ILE A 104 -75.72 -4.43 -123.86
C ILE A 104 -76.36 -3.03 -124.02
N ILE A 105 -76.61 -2.64 -125.27
CA ILE A 105 -77.33 -1.42 -125.69
C ILE A 105 -78.57 -1.80 -126.53
N LYS A 106 -79.66 -1.02 -126.42
CA LYS A 106 -80.85 -1.12 -127.28
C LYS A 106 -81.31 0.23 -127.82
N LEU A 107 -81.65 0.31 -129.11
CA LEU A 107 -82.07 1.54 -129.80
C LEU A 107 -83.44 1.38 -130.49
N ASP A 108 -84.32 2.39 -130.36
CA ASP A 108 -85.70 2.41 -130.86
C ASP A 108 -86.00 3.61 -131.80
N LEU A 109 -86.90 3.43 -132.78
CA LEU A 109 -87.47 4.49 -133.64
C LEU A 109 -88.76 5.06 -133.03
N ILE A 110 -88.84 6.38 -132.81
CA ILE A 110 -89.98 7.06 -132.20
C ILE A 110 -90.92 7.69 -133.23
N SER A 111 -90.41 8.59 -134.08
CA SER A 111 -91.23 9.43 -134.97
C SER A 111 -90.58 9.64 -136.34
N SER A 112 -91.37 10.00 -137.35
CA SER A 112 -90.88 10.29 -138.71
C SER A 112 -91.73 11.37 -139.41
N SER A 113 -91.08 12.32 -140.09
CA SER A 113 -91.75 13.52 -140.63
C SER A 113 -92.31 13.37 -142.06
N GLY A 114 -93.41 14.09 -142.33
CA GLY A 114 -94.06 14.14 -143.63
C GLY A 114 -95.05 12.98 -143.86
N THR A 115 -94.97 12.34 -145.04
CA THR A 115 -95.86 11.23 -145.45
C THR A 115 -95.21 9.85 -145.27
N THR A 116 -94.24 9.73 -144.38
CA THR A 116 -93.54 8.49 -144.05
C THR A 116 -94.17 7.82 -142.82
N THR A 117 -93.87 6.55 -142.57
CA THR A 117 -94.39 5.80 -141.41
C THR A 117 -93.34 4.81 -140.92
N ILE A 118 -93.14 4.70 -139.60
CA ILE A 118 -92.23 3.71 -139.03
C ILE A 118 -92.79 2.29 -139.20
N ASN A 119 -91.92 1.34 -139.54
CA ASN A 119 -92.25 -0.08 -139.63
C ASN A 119 -92.28 -0.70 -138.21
N PRO A 120 -93.44 -1.16 -137.70
CA PRO A 120 -93.58 -1.67 -136.33
C PRO A 120 -92.91 -3.03 -136.09
N PHE A 121 -92.29 -3.65 -137.11
CA PHE A 121 -91.52 -4.89 -136.99
C PHE A 121 -90.01 -4.70 -137.13
N ALA A 122 -89.57 -3.46 -137.38
CA ALA A 122 -88.17 -3.09 -137.51
C ALA A 122 -87.97 -1.67 -136.96
N ASN A 123 -88.46 -1.46 -135.74
CA ASN A 123 -88.36 -0.21 -134.99
C ASN A 123 -87.45 -0.31 -133.76
N THR A 124 -86.73 -1.42 -133.59
CA THR A 124 -85.81 -1.67 -132.47
C THR A 124 -84.61 -2.50 -132.94
N ALA A 125 -83.45 -2.32 -132.32
CA ALA A 125 -82.23 -3.12 -132.53
C ALA A 125 -81.33 -3.09 -131.28
N THR A 126 -80.50 -4.13 -131.07
CA THR A 126 -79.56 -4.25 -129.94
C THR A 126 -78.12 -4.39 -130.41
N LEU A 127 -77.18 -4.14 -129.51
CA LEU A 127 -75.72 -4.22 -129.70
C LEU A 127 -75.04 -4.59 -128.37
N GLU A 128 -73.91 -5.29 -128.42
CA GLU A 128 -73.12 -5.72 -127.24
C GLU A 128 -71.78 -4.97 -127.25
N ILE A 129 -71.27 -4.59 -126.08
CA ILE A 129 -69.91 -4.08 -125.85
C ILE A 129 -69.17 -5.19 -125.11
N VAL A 130 -68.00 -5.58 -125.63
CA VAL A 130 -67.14 -6.59 -124.99
C VAL A 130 -66.05 -5.89 -124.19
N ASP A 131 -65.97 -6.19 -122.89
CA ASP A 131 -64.91 -5.77 -121.98
C ASP A 131 -63.62 -6.54 -122.32
N ASN A 132 -62.47 -5.90 -122.15
CA ASN A 132 -61.17 -6.46 -122.44
C ASN A 132 -60.17 -6.42 -121.28
N ASP A 133 -60.55 -5.81 -120.16
CA ASP A 133 -59.69 -5.65 -119.00
C ASP A 133 -59.68 -6.91 -118.10
N PHE A 134 -58.51 -7.17 -117.53
CA PHE A 134 -58.29 -8.25 -116.56
C PHE A 134 -57.41 -7.72 -115.44
N ALA A 135 -57.75 -8.07 -114.21
CA ALA A 135 -56.91 -7.80 -113.06
C ALA A 135 -55.93 -8.97 -112.82
N THR A 136 -54.78 -8.68 -112.24
CA THR A 136 -53.79 -9.64 -111.74
C THR A 136 -53.45 -9.29 -110.31
N LEU A 137 -53.53 -10.28 -109.41
CA LEU A 137 -53.13 -10.08 -108.02
C LEU A 137 -51.62 -10.21 -107.85
N SER A 138 -51.06 -9.53 -106.85
CA SER A 138 -49.75 -9.82 -106.29
C SER A 138 -49.77 -9.69 -104.77
N LEU A 139 -48.96 -10.48 -104.10
CA LEU A 139 -48.78 -10.48 -102.66
C LEU A 139 -47.42 -9.84 -102.31
N SER A 140 -47.30 -9.24 -101.12
CA SER A 140 -46.04 -8.72 -100.57
C SER A 140 -45.49 -9.62 -99.47
N ASP A 141 -44.16 -9.71 -99.37
CA ASP A 141 -43.50 -10.29 -98.19
C ASP A 141 -43.88 -9.52 -96.92
N ALA A 142 -43.82 -10.19 -95.77
CA ALA A 142 -44.07 -9.62 -94.45
C ALA A 142 -42.96 -10.06 -93.47
N ILE A 143 -42.56 -9.16 -92.57
CA ILE A 143 -41.58 -9.40 -91.52
C ILE A 143 -41.97 -8.57 -90.29
N ASP A 144 -41.98 -9.21 -89.13
CA ASP A 144 -42.21 -8.58 -87.82
C ASP A 144 -41.59 -9.48 -86.73
N ASP A 145 -41.47 -8.95 -85.53
CA ASP A 145 -41.04 -9.71 -84.36
C ASP A 145 -42.15 -10.70 -83.94
N GLU A 146 -41.80 -11.73 -83.17
CA GLU A 146 -42.74 -12.72 -82.70
C GLU A 146 -43.88 -12.11 -81.84
N GLY A 147 -45.07 -12.71 -81.89
CA GLY A 147 -46.29 -12.21 -81.24
C GLY A 147 -47.00 -11.03 -81.91
N ASN A 148 -46.28 -10.20 -82.69
CA ASN A 148 -46.87 -9.01 -83.32
C ASN A 148 -47.86 -9.35 -84.45
N GLY A 149 -47.65 -10.49 -85.13
CA GLY A 149 -48.48 -10.99 -86.22
C GLY A 149 -48.22 -10.30 -87.57
N LEU A 150 -47.72 -11.06 -88.53
CA LEU A 150 -47.29 -10.55 -89.84
C LEU A 150 -48.45 -10.01 -90.68
N VAL A 151 -48.32 -8.77 -91.16
CA VAL A 151 -49.31 -8.11 -92.03
C VAL A 151 -48.91 -8.21 -93.50
N PHE A 152 -49.66 -8.98 -94.27
CA PHE A 152 -49.48 -9.14 -95.72
C PHE A 152 -50.35 -8.15 -96.49
N THR A 153 -49.86 -7.70 -97.65
CA THR A 153 -50.62 -6.84 -98.58
C THR A 153 -50.86 -7.57 -99.90
N ILE A 154 -52.13 -7.71 -100.29
CA ILE A 154 -52.54 -8.10 -101.63
C ILE A 154 -52.83 -6.84 -102.43
N THR A 155 -52.27 -6.72 -103.63
CA THR A 155 -52.59 -5.67 -104.60
C THR A 155 -53.18 -6.24 -105.87
N SER A 156 -54.12 -5.53 -106.48
CA SER A 156 -54.64 -5.74 -107.83
C SER A 156 -54.04 -4.66 -108.73
N ASP A 157 -53.52 -5.00 -109.89
CA ASP A 157 -52.98 -4.02 -110.85
C ASP A 157 -54.07 -3.09 -111.41
N GLU A 158 -55.25 -3.63 -111.74
CA GLU A 158 -56.43 -2.89 -112.20
C GLU A 158 -57.61 -2.99 -111.22
N PRO A 159 -58.50 -1.97 -111.16
CA PRO A 159 -59.71 -1.98 -110.32
C PRO A 159 -60.82 -2.86 -110.91
N VAL A 160 -61.48 -3.65 -110.06
CA VAL A 160 -62.63 -4.50 -110.43
C VAL A 160 -63.95 -3.84 -110.03
N GLN A 161 -64.98 -3.85 -110.89
CA GLN A 161 -66.22 -3.09 -110.67
C GLN A 161 -67.04 -3.54 -109.43
N TYR A 162 -66.94 -4.83 -109.06
CA TYR A 162 -67.68 -5.45 -107.96
C TYR A 162 -66.74 -6.05 -106.90
N ASP A 163 -67.27 -6.25 -105.70
CA ASP A 163 -66.60 -7.00 -104.63
C ASP A 163 -66.24 -8.42 -105.11
N TYR A 164 -65.05 -8.91 -104.74
CA TYR A 164 -64.61 -10.29 -104.99
C TYR A 164 -63.83 -10.84 -103.79
N GLU A 165 -63.61 -12.15 -103.73
CA GLU A 165 -62.91 -12.83 -102.65
C GLU A 165 -61.67 -13.54 -103.17
N VAL A 166 -60.60 -13.51 -102.36
CA VAL A 166 -59.29 -14.11 -102.61
C VAL A 166 -58.99 -15.11 -101.50
N GLU A 167 -58.64 -16.35 -101.85
CA GLU A 167 -58.24 -17.40 -100.90
C GLU A 167 -56.71 -17.46 -100.83
N VAL A 168 -56.17 -17.47 -99.61
CA VAL A 168 -54.74 -17.54 -99.30
C VAL A 168 -54.47 -18.72 -98.39
N GLU A 169 -53.55 -19.61 -98.79
CA GLU A 169 -53.03 -20.70 -97.98
C GLU A 169 -51.61 -20.41 -97.48
N PHE A 170 -51.21 -21.02 -96.37
CA PHE A 170 -49.89 -20.88 -95.77
C PHE A 170 -49.18 -22.22 -95.70
N SER A 171 -47.92 -22.29 -96.13
CA SER A 171 -47.14 -23.53 -96.11
C SER A 171 -45.63 -23.25 -96.21
N GLY A 172 -44.80 -24.30 -96.20
CA GLY A 172 -43.36 -24.17 -96.46
C GLY A 172 -42.58 -23.44 -95.35
N GLY A 173 -41.31 -23.16 -95.65
CA GLY A 173 -40.37 -22.53 -94.71
C GLY A 173 -39.78 -23.47 -93.64
N ASP A 174 -39.18 -22.87 -92.63
CA ASP A 174 -38.66 -23.50 -91.40
C ASP A 174 -39.70 -23.48 -90.27
N ALA A 175 -40.54 -22.45 -90.22
CA ALA A 175 -41.55 -22.27 -89.17
C ALA A 175 -42.63 -23.36 -89.17
N ILE A 176 -43.02 -23.77 -87.97
CA ILE A 176 -44.00 -24.78 -87.63
C ILE A 176 -45.41 -24.17 -87.56
N GLY A 177 -46.18 -24.38 -88.64
CA GLY A 177 -47.58 -23.97 -88.72
C GLY A 177 -48.49 -24.65 -87.68
N GLY A 178 -49.13 -23.83 -86.84
CA GLY A 178 -50.06 -24.22 -85.78
C GLY A 178 -51.54 -23.94 -86.07
N GLY A 179 -52.37 -24.22 -85.07
CA GLY A 179 -53.81 -23.90 -85.05
C GLY A 179 -54.12 -22.55 -84.40
N ALA A 180 -55.36 -22.37 -83.93
CA ALA A 180 -55.72 -21.18 -83.16
C ALA A 180 -55.36 -21.35 -81.68
N GLY A 181 -54.52 -20.43 -81.17
CA GLY A 181 -53.80 -20.60 -79.89
C GLY A 181 -52.42 -21.15 -80.19
N ILE A 182 -51.45 -20.24 -80.30
CA ILE A 182 -50.08 -20.53 -80.74
C ILE A 182 -49.19 -20.44 -79.50
N ASP A 183 -48.65 -21.58 -79.07
CA ASP A 183 -47.65 -21.71 -78.01
C ASP A 183 -46.49 -22.55 -78.60
N HIS A 184 -45.25 -22.35 -78.14
CA HIS A 184 -44.05 -23.11 -78.53
C HIS A 184 -44.28 -24.64 -78.59
N PRO A 185 -43.78 -25.38 -79.60
CA PRO A 185 -43.08 -24.95 -80.81
C PRO A 185 -44.07 -24.86 -81.99
N GLN A 186 -44.92 -23.85 -81.96
CA GLN A 186 -45.73 -23.44 -83.11
C GLN A 186 -45.60 -21.93 -83.20
N ASP A 187 -45.42 -21.41 -84.40
CA ASP A 187 -44.81 -20.08 -84.54
C ASP A 187 -45.72 -19.18 -85.37
N TYR A 188 -46.63 -19.75 -86.18
CA TYR A 188 -47.71 -19.02 -86.85
C TYR A 188 -49.01 -19.83 -87.01
N ASN A 189 -50.14 -19.12 -87.14
CA ASN A 189 -51.43 -19.72 -87.44
C ASN A 189 -51.55 -20.10 -88.94
N SER A 190 -51.50 -21.40 -89.24
CA SER A 190 -51.50 -21.93 -90.61
C SER A 190 -52.88 -22.07 -91.27
N ASN A 191 -53.97 -21.62 -90.62
CA ASN A 191 -55.31 -21.71 -91.20
C ASN A 191 -55.47 -20.77 -92.41
N ALA A 192 -55.91 -21.31 -93.54
CA ALA A 192 -56.21 -20.56 -94.76
C ALA A 192 -57.20 -19.40 -94.51
N GLN A 193 -57.00 -18.28 -95.22
CA GLN A 193 -57.79 -17.06 -95.07
C GLN A 193 -58.51 -16.70 -96.37
N VAL A 194 -59.74 -16.18 -96.24
CA VAL A 194 -60.54 -15.66 -97.36
C VAL A 194 -60.68 -14.15 -97.19
N ILE A 195 -60.13 -13.40 -98.14
CA ILE A 195 -59.98 -11.95 -98.10
C ILE A 195 -60.93 -11.32 -99.12
N THR A 196 -61.92 -10.56 -98.64
CA THR A 196 -62.84 -9.83 -99.52
C THR A 196 -62.21 -8.51 -99.98
N PHE A 197 -62.03 -8.35 -101.29
CA PHE A 197 -61.74 -7.08 -101.94
C PHE A 197 -63.04 -6.31 -102.19
N PRO A 198 -63.20 -5.08 -101.67
CA PRO A 198 -64.32 -4.22 -102.03
C PRO A 198 -64.24 -3.72 -103.47
N ALA A 199 -65.39 -3.47 -104.08
CA ALA A 199 -65.53 -2.88 -105.41
C ALA A 199 -64.59 -1.68 -105.63
N ARG A 200 -63.81 -1.77 -106.71
CA ARG A 200 -62.81 -0.80 -107.19
C ARG A 200 -61.63 -0.58 -106.24
N SER A 201 -61.45 -1.41 -105.21
CA SER A 201 -60.21 -1.44 -104.43
C SER A 201 -59.12 -2.18 -105.19
N THR A 202 -57.92 -1.60 -105.24
CA THR A 202 -56.71 -2.22 -105.80
C THR A 202 -55.75 -2.70 -104.72
N LEU A 203 -56.11 -2.59 -103.44
CA LEU A 203 -55.27 -2.98 -102.32
C LEU A 203 -56.12 -3.49 -101.16
N GLN A 204 -55.70 -4.58 -100.54
CA GLN A 204 -56.27 -5.11 -99.31
C GLN A 204 -55.16 -5.74 -98.45
N THR A 205 -55.26 -5.61 -97.13
CA THR A 205 -54.34 -6.26 -96.20
C THR A 205 -55.03 -7.32 -95.35
N PHE A 206 -54.26 -8.27 -94.86
CA PHE A 206 -54.66 -9.28 -93.87
C PHE A 206 -53.48 -9.58 -92.94
N SER A 207 -53.73 -10.21 -91.79
CA SER A 207 -52.67 -10.57 -90.83
C SER A 207 -52.64 -12.06 -90.51
N VAL A 208 -51.45 -12.57 -90.25
CA VAL A 208 -51.19 -13.94 -89.79
C VAL A 208 -50.68 -13.84 -88.35
N PRO A 209 -51.45 -14.26 -87.33
CA PRO A 209 -50.96 -14.30 -85.96
C PRO A 209 -49.72 -15.20 -85.83
N THR A 210 -48.73 -14.71 -85.09
CA THR A 210 -47.53 -15.45 -84.67
C THR A 210 -47.62 -15.86 -83.21
N GLY A 211 -46.85 -16.89 -82.82
CA GLY A 211 -46.55 -17.20 -81.42
C GLY A 211 -45.61 -16.15 -80.85
N ASN A 212 -45.53 -16.07 -79.53
CA ASN A 212 -44.47 -15.37 -78.79
C ASN A 212 -44.14 -16.25 -77.59
N ASP A 213 -42.86 -16.58 -77.36
CA ASP A 213 -42.45 -17.32 -76.18
C ASP A 213 -41.35 -16.62 -75.34
N ASN A 214 -40.33 -17.34 -74.85
CA ASN A 214 -39.20 -16.81 -74.06
C ASN A 214 -37.91 -17.65 -74.33
N VAL A 215 -37.79 -18.25 -75.51
CA VAL A 215 -36.75 -19.21 -75.91
C VAL A 215 -35.91 -18.62 -77.04
N VAL A 216 -34.63 -18.41 -76.78
CA VAL A 216 -33.70 -17.85 -77.78
C VAL A 216 -33.49 -18.83 -78.96
N GLU A 217 -34.14 -18.55 -80.09
CA GLU A 217 -34.01 -19.30 -81.35
C GLU A 217 -33.54 -18.43 -82.56
N ASP A 218 -33.48 -19.02 -83.76
CA ASP A 218 -33.05 -18.35 -85.00
C ASP A 218 -34.28 -17.79 -85.76
N ASP A 219 -34.15 -16.66 -86.47
CA ASP A 219 -35.24 -16.08 -87.31
C ASP A 219 -35.90 -17.13 -88.25
N GLU A 220 -37.19 -17.36 -88.07
CA GLU A 220 -37.96 -18.38 -88.81
C GLU A 220 -38.81 -17.83 -89.96
N THR A 221 -39.27 -18.70 -90.85
CA THR A 221 -39.94 -18.28 -92.10
C THR A 221 -41.05 -19.22 -92.56
N PHE A 222 -42.04 -18.68 -93.29
CA PHE A 222 -43.09 -19.44 -94.00
C PHE A 222 -43.47 -18.78 -95.32
N GLU A 223 -44.26 -19.47 -96.15
CA GLU A 223 -44.75 -18.99 -97.46
C GLU A 223 -46.28 -18.83 -97.45
N ALA A 224 -46.77 -17.71 -97.99
CA ALA A 224 -48.18 -17.41 -98.19
C ALA A 224 -48.49 -17.38 -99.69
N GLU A 225 -49.46 -18.16 -100.16
CA GLU A 225 -49.79 -18.30 -101.59
C GLU A 225 -51.27 -17.97 -101.87
N ILE A 226 -51.53 -17.18 -102.93
CA ILE A 226 -52.90 -16.92 -103.42
C ILE A 226 -53.36 -18.14 -104.23
N THR A 227 -54.24 -18.95 -103.65
CA THR A 227 -54.66 -20.24 -104.24
C THR A 227 -55.97 -20.17 -105.02
N GLY A 228 -56.81 -19.15 -104.80
CA GLY A 228 -58.11 -19.02 -105.46
C GLY A 228 -58.67 -17.60 -105.48
N VAL A 229 -59.53 -17.32 -106.47
CA VAL A 229 -60.38 -16.12 -106.56
C VAL A 229 -61.76 -16.49 -107.07
N ASN A 230 -62.80 -15.75 -106.64
CA ASN A 230 -64.19 -16.01 -107.03
C ASN A 230 -64.69 -15.21 -108.25
N ASN A 231 -63.80 -14.51 -108.97
CA ASN A 231 -64.10 -13.73 -110.17
C ASN A 231 -63.26 -14.21 -111.37
N GLU A 232 -63.92 -14.57 -112.48
CA GLU A 232 -63.29 -15.16 -113.67
C GLU A 232 -62.39 -14.17 -114.45
N ASN A 233 -62.54 -12.86 -114.23
CA ASN A 233 -61.70 -11.82 -114.85
C ASN A 233 -60.54 -11.34 -113.95
N VAL A 234 -60.29 -12.04 -112.83
CA VAL A 234 -59.14 -11.80 -111.94
C VAL A 234 -58.17 -12.97 -112.03
N ASN A 235 -56.90 -12.69 -112.32
CA ASN A 235 -55.83 -13.68 -112.38
C ASN A 235 -55.15 -13.83 -111.01
N LEU A 236 -54.83 -15.07 -110.63
CA LEU A 236 -54.11 -15.39 -109.40
C LEU A 236 -52.70 -14.78 -109.40
N GLY A 237 -52.27 -14.34 -108.21
CA GLY A 237 -50.91 -13.88 -107.98
C GLY A 237 -49.94 -15.01 -107.65
N GLY A 238 -48.68 -14.64 -107.40
CA GLY A 238 -47.68 -15.56 -106.84
C GLY A 238 -47.70 -15.60 -105.31
N ALA A 239 -46.80 -16.41 -104.75
CA ALA A 239 -46.56 -16.50 -103.32
C ALA A 239 -45.59 -15.42 -102.79
N SER A 240 -45.58 -15.23 -101.47
CA SER A 240 -44.71 -14.32 -100.73
C SER A 240 -44.23 -14.93 -99.42
N LYS A 241 -43.14 -14.39 -98.87
CA LYS A 241 -42.49 -14.90 -97.66
C LYS A 241 -42.97 -14.15 -96.42
N GLY A 242 -43.34 -14.89 -95.37
CA GLY A 242 -43.34 -14.41 -93.99
C GLY A 242 -42.00 -14.69 -93.30
N THR A 243 -41.46 -13.74 -92.55
CA THR A 243 -40.32 -13.94 -91.64
C THR A 243 -40.72 -13.52 -90.22
N ILE A 244 -40.53 -14.41 -89.25
CA ILE A 244 -40.75 -14.19 -87.83
C ILE A 244 -39.36 -13.93 -87.24
N VAL A 245 -39.17 -12.78 -86.60
CA VAL A 245 -37.91 -12.42 -85.95
C VAL A 245 -38.02 -12.75 -84.46
N ASN A 246 -37.04 -13.49 -83.93
CA ASN A 246 -36.95 -13.75 -82.50
C ASN A 246 -36.46 -12.48 -81.78
N ASP A 247 -37.16 -12.06 -80.71
CA ASP A 247 -36.77 -10.90 -79.88
C ASP A 247 -36.20 -11.24 -78.48
N ASP A 248 -36.05 -12.54 -78.16
CA ASP A 248 -35.40 -13.04 -76.96
C ASP A 248 -33.86 -13.03 -77.00
N PHE A 249 -33.25 -12.67 -75.87
CA PHE A 249 -31.79 -12.66 -75.68
C PHE A 249 -31.37 -13.25 -74.33
N PRO A 250 -30.21 -13.93 -74.26
CA PRO A 250 -29.67 -14.44 -73.00
C PRO A 250 -29.22 -13.28 -72.10
N GLY A 251 -29.84 -13.15 -70.93
CA GLY A 251 -29.51 -12.12 -69.94
C GLY A 251 -29.72 -12.58 -68.49
N VAL A 252 -29.13 -11.83 -67.56
CA VAL A 252 -29.17 -12.09 -66.10
C VAL A 252 -29.63 -10.83 -65.38
N SER A 253 -30.81 -10.91 -64.77
CA SER A 253 -31.38 -9.82 -63.98
C SER A 253 -31.08 -10.00 -62.49
N VAL A 254 -30.64 -8.93 -61.84
CA VAL A 254 -30.31 -8.89 -60.40
C VAL A 254 -31.25 -7.89 -59.72
N SER A 255 -31.94 -8.31 -58.65
CA SER A 255 -32.81 -7.41 -57.90
C SER A 255 -32.01 -6.39 -57.09
N ALA A 256 -32.66 -5.30 -56.68
CA ALA A 256 -32.15 -4.51 -55.56
C ALA A 256 -31.99 -5.40 -54.30
N ILE A 257 -31.02 -5.07 -53.46
CA ILE A 257 -30.84 -5.65 -52.13
C ILE A 257 -32.05 -5.31 -51.24
N SER A 258 -32.44 -6.22 -50.35
CA SER A 258 -33.62 -6.07 -49.49
C SER A 258 -33.49 -5.00 -48.39
N GLY A 259 -32.27 -4.54 -48.15
CA GLY A 259 -31.86 -3.60 -47.09
C GLY A 259 -30.35 -3.69 -46.90
N ASP A 260 -29.87 -3.05 -45.84
CA ASP A 260 -28.46 -3.03 -45.45
C ASP A 260 -28.12 -4.27 -44.57
N THR A 261 -26.82 -4.57 -44.39
CA THR A 261 -26.33 -5.49 -43.35
C THR A 261 -25.92 -4.71 -42.11
N GLY A 262 -25.48 -5.39 -41.05
CA GLY A 262 -24.96 -4.74 -39.85
C GLY A 262 -24.06 -5.66 -39.06
N GLU A 263 -23.23 -5.06 -38.21
CA GLU A 263 -22.30 -5.74 -37.29
C GLU A 263 -23.04 -6.62 -36.26
N ASP A 264 -24.27 -6.26 -35.88
CA ASP A 264 -25.22 -7.12 -35.13
C ASP A 264 -25.53 -8.51 -35.77
N GLY A 265 -24.93 -8.81 -36.92
CA GLY A 265 -25.10 -10.04 -37.69
C GLY A 265 -26.28 -9.97 -38.67
N SER A 266 -26.81 -8.78 -38.93
CA SER A 266 -27.93 -8.58 -39.85
C SER A 266 -27.60 -9.04 -41.27
N THR A 267 -28.60 -9.67 -41.89
CA THR A 267 -28.51 -10.26 -43.23
C THR A 267 -29.41 -9.54 -44.21
N ALA A 268 -28.89 -9.31 -45.40
CA ALA A 268 -29.61 -8.74 -46.53
C ALA A 268 -29.75 -9.80 -47.64
N THR A 269 -30.71 -9.63 -48.55
CA THR A 269 -30.97 -10.61 -49.61
C THR A 269 -31.27 -9.94 -50.95
N PHE A 270 -30.86 -10.58 -52.04
CA PHE A 270 -31.22 -10.18 -53.40
C PHE A 270 -31.52 -11.43 -54.24
N ASN A 271 -32.35 -11.28 -55.28
CA ASN A 271 -32.71 -12.38 -56.17
C ASN A 271 -31.97 -12.23 -57.50
N ILE A 272 -31.52 -13.34 -58.08
CA ILE A 272 -30.98 -13.38 -59.44
C ILE A 272 -31.90 -14.25 -60.31
N THR A 273 -32.44 -13.67 -61.38
CA THR A 273 -33.26 -14.34 -62.41
C THR A 273 -32.51 -14.35 -63.74
N LEU A 274 -32.98 -15.18 -64.67
CA LEU A 274 -32.54 -15.15 -66.07
C LEU A 274 -33.62 -14.49 -66.93
N ASP A 275 -33.21 -13.82 -68.00
CA ASP A 275 -34.14 -13.05 -68.84
C ASP A 275 -34.83 -13.90 -69.94
N SER A 276 -34.28 -15.07 -70.29
CA SER A 276 -34.86 -16.07 -71.21
C SER A 276 -34.59 -17.50 -70.72
N GLN A 277 -35.33 -18.50 -71.19
CA GLN A 277 -35.16 -19.89 -70.74
C GLN A 277 -33.84 -20.51 -71.23
N PRO A 278 -32.93 -20.96 -70.34
CA PRO A 278 -31.71 -21.65 -70.75
C PRO A 278 -31.95 -23.16 -70.99
N THR A 279 -31.12 -23.76 -71.84
CA THR A 279 -31.12 -25.21 -72.12
C THR A 279 -30.36 -26.04 -71.07
N ALA A 280 -29.62 -25.39 -70.16
CA ALA A 280 -28.89 -26.02 -69.05
C ALA A 280 -28.69 -25.03 -67.88
N ASP A 281 -28.44 -25.57 -66.68
CA ASP A 281 -28.26 -24.77 -65.46
C ASP A 281 -27.17 -23.70 -65.63
N VAL A 282 -27.38 -22.54 -65.00
CA VAL A 282 -26.51 -21.36 -65.11
C VAL A 282 -25.89 -21.06 -63.76
N SER A 283 -24.56 -21.07 -63.67
CA SER A 283 -23.81 -20.79 -62.44
C SER A 283 -23.04 -19.48 -62.56
N ILE A 284 -23.17 -18.62 -61.54
CA ILE A 284 -22.56 -17.28 -61.47
C ILE A 284 -21.68 -17.25 -60.21
N VAL A 285 -20.41 -16.87 -60.37
CA VAL A 285 -19.48 -16.67 -59.24
C VAL A 285 -19.85 -15.39 -58.50
N LEU A 286 -19.75 -15.37 -57.17
CA LEU A 286 -19.98 -14.17 -56.35
C LEU A 286 -18.79 -13.98 -55.39
N SER A 287 -18.47 -12.74 -55.03
CA SER A 287 -17.47 -12.40 -54.02
C SER A 287 -17.75 -11.02 -53.43
N SER A 288 -17.41 -10.77 -52.17
CA SER A 288 -17.36 -9.39 -51.65
C SER A 288 -16.09 -8.68 -52.14
N ASN A 289 -16.12 -7.35 -52.23
CA ASN A 289 -14.92 -6.53 -52.40
C ASN A 289 -14.26 -6.14 -51.07
N ASN A 290 -15.01 -6.26 -49.95
CA ASN A 290 -14.50 -6.16 -48.59
C ASN A 290 -15.12 -7.30 -47.77
N GLU A 291 -14.32 -8.32 -47.44
CA GLU A 291 -14.81 -9.50 -46.68
C GLU A 291 -14.88 -9.22 -45.18
N ASP A 292 -14.26 -8.12 -44.71
CA ASP A 292 -14.29 -7.67 -43.32
C ASP A 292 -15.64 -6.99 -42.97
N GLU A 293 -16.40 -6.50 -43.96
CA GLU A 293 -17.76 -5.90 -43.79
C GLU A 293 -18.90 -6.89 -44.00
N GLY A 294 -18.67 -7.90 -44.85
CA GLY A 294 -19.77 -8.64 -45.40
C GLY A 294 -19.40 -9.76 -46.36
N THR A 295 -20.11 -10.88 -46.21
CA THR A 295 -19.82 -12.13 -46.91
C THR A 295 -21.01 -12.60 -47.75
N VAL A 296 -20.70 -13.35 -48.81
CA VAL A 296 -21.67 -13.90 -49.78
C VAL A 296 -21.27 -15.33 -50.15
N PRO A 297 -22.22 -16.24 -50.47
CA PRO A 297 -21.88 -17.55 -51.02
C PRO A 297 -21.07 -17.43 -52.31
N GLY A 298 -19.89 -18.06 -52.40
CA GLY A 298 -18.94 -17.88 -53.51
C GLY A 298 -19.44 -18.21 -54.94
N SER A 299 -20.63 -18.80 -55.07
CA SER A 299 -21.35 -18.91 -56.34
C SER A 299 -22.83 -19.22 -56.09
N VAL A 300 -23.68 -18.78 -57.01
CA VAL A 300 -25.08 -19.21 -57.13
C VAL A 300 -25.23 -20.12 -58.36
N THR A 301 -26.19 -21.05 -58.34
CA THR A 301 -26.59 -21.84 -59.51
C THR A 301 -28.09 -21.79 -59.67
N ILE A 302 -28.55 -21.32 -60.82
CA ILE A 302 -29.95 -21.20 -61.21
C ILE A 302 -30.28 -22.42 -62.09
N PRO A 303 -31.18 -23.32 -61.66
CA PRO A 303 -31.59 -24.47 -62.48
C PRO A 303 -32.35 -24.02 -63.73
N ALA A 304 -32.16 -24.71 -64.85
CA ALA A 304 -32.83 -24.38 -66.11
C ALA A 304 -34.36 -24.45 -66.07
N ALA A 305 -34.92 -25.17 -65.10
CA ALA A 305 -36.35 -25.28 -64.88
C ALA A 305 -36.96 -24.14 -64.06
N ASP A 306 -36.14 -23.36 -63.34
CA ASP A 306 -36.55 -22.37 -62.34
C ASP A 306 -36.09 -20.94 -62.72
N TRP A 307 -35.69 -20.75 -63.99
CA TRP A 307 -35.00 -19.57 -64.54
C TRP A 307 -35.72 -18.23 -64.32
N ASP A 308 -37.05 -18.24 -64.40
CA ASP A 308 -37.96 -17.10 -64.26
C ASP A 308 -38.33 -16.81 -62.79
N THR A 309 -38.21 -17.81 -61.90
CA THR A 309 -38.45 -17.65 -60.46
C THR A 309 -37.22 -17.07 -59.72
N GLY A 310 -36.02 -17.37 -60.22
CA GLY A 310 -34.75 -16.88 -59.71
C GLY A 310 -34.28 -17.57 -58.42
N THR A 311 -33.03 -17.28 -58.04
CA THR A 311 -32.41 -17.79 -56.83
C THR A 311 -32.08 -16.66 -55.86
N LEU A 312 -32.58 -16.77 -54.64
CA LEU A 312 -32.32 -15.84 -53.55
C LEU A 312 -30.89 -16.05 -53.01
N VAL A 313 -30.10 -14.99 -53.04
CA VAL A 313 -28.76 -14.90 -52.45
C VAL A 313 -28.87 -14.13 -51.13
N THR A 314 -28.25 -14.66 -50.08
CA THR A 314 -28.09 -13.99 -48.78
C THR A 314 -26.70 -13.40 -48.68
N VAL A 315 -26.64 -12.14 -48.26
CA VAL A 315 -25.44 -11.42 -47.83
C VAL A 315 -25.51 -11.30 -46.31
N THR A 316 -24.39 -11.53 -45.63
CA THR A 316 -24.30 -11.50 -44.17
C THR A 316 -23.31 -10.42 -43.79
N GLY A 317 -23.70 -9.47 -42.93
CA GLY A 317 -22.75 -8.52 -42.32
C GLY A 317 -21.70 -9.26 -41.50
N VAL A 318 -20.55 -8.64 -41.34
CA VAL A 318 -19.49 -9.10 -40.45
C VAL A 318 -19.40 -8.12 -39.29
N ASP A 319 -19.27 -8.68 -38.10
CA ASP A 319 -19.16 -8.03 -36.79
C ASP A 319 -17.67 -7.76 -36.52
N ASP A 320 -17.28 -6.52 -36.20
CA ASP A 320 -15.95 -6.24 -35.66
C ASP A 320 -15.95 -5.61 -34.25
N ALA A 321 -15.13 -4.61 -33.96
CA ALA A 321 -15.05 -3.93 -32.66
C ALA A 321 -14.47 -2.50 -32.81
N ILE A 322 -14.66 -1.88 -33.98
CA ILE A 322 -14.08 -0.61 -34.39
C ILE A 322 -15.20 0.34 -34.81
N VAL A 323 -15.40 1.40 -34.01
CA VAL A 323 -16.31 2.51 -34.34
C VAL A 323 -15.81 3.30 -35.57
N ASP A 324 -16.10 2.84 -36.79
CA ASP A 324 -15.68 3.47 -38.05
C ASP A 324 -16.83 3.98 -38.94
N GLY A 325 -18.08 3.63 -38.62
CA GLY A 325 -19.32 4.17 -39.19
C GLY A 325 -19.73 3.57 -40.54
N ASP A 326 -21.05 3.36 -40.74
CA ASP A 326 -21.71 2.82 -41.95
C ASP A 326 -20.83 2.60 -43.21
N ILE A 327 -20.12 1.46 -43.32
CA ILE A 327 -19.22 1.19 -44.44
C ILE A 327 -19.96 0.62 -45.65
N SER A 328 -19.74 1.26 -46.81
CA SER A 328 -20.29 0.82 -48.10
C SER A 328 -19.38 -0.17 -48.83
N TYR A 329 -19.88 -1.39 -49.08
CA TYR A 329 -19.21 -2.43 -49.84
C TYR A 329 -20.04 -2.90 -51.05
N THR A 330 -19.55 -3.90 -51.79
CA THR A 330 -20.11 -4.34 -53.06
C THR A 330 -19.89 -5.83 -53.28
N ILE A 331 -21.00 -6.55 -53.47
CA ILE A 331 -20.99 -7.91 -53.99
C ILE A 331 -20.74 -7.88 -55.49
N ILE A 332 -19.59 -8.43 -55.89
CA ILE A 332 -19.15 -8.54 -57.27
C ILE A 332 -19.77 -9.80 -57.89
N THR A 333 -20.51 -9.63 -58.99
CA THR A 333 -20.99 -10.73 -59.82
C THR A 333 -19.93 -11.09 -60.86
N GLY A 334 -19.40 -12.31 -60.77
CA GLY A 334 -18.36 -12.83 -61.65
C GLY A 334 -18.90 -13.44 -62.94
N ASN A 335 -18.03 -14.16 -63.65
CA ASN A 335 -18.38 -14.78 -64.94
C ASN A 335 -19.52 -15.79 -64.81
N VAL A 336 -20.39 -15.80 -65.82
CA VAL A 336 -21.45 -16.78 -66.00
C VAL A 336 -20.84 -18.05 -66.61
N THR A 337 -21.30 -19.21 -66.14
CA THR A 337 -20.88 -20.53 -66.65
C THR A 337 -22.10 -21.42 -66.84
N SER A 338 -22.21 -22.05 -68.01
CA SER A 338 -23.30 -22.98 -68.32
C SER A 338 -22.87 -23.99 -69.38
N ALA A 339 -23.61 -25.09 -69.51
CA ALA A 339 -23.54 -25.93 -70.71
C ALA A 339 -24.36 -25.35 -71.88
N ASP A 340 -25.23 -24.37 -71.62
CA ASP A 340 -25.89 -23.55 -72.62
C ASP A 340 -24.89 -22.57 -73.25
N ALA A 341 -24.80 -22.56 -74.58
CA ALA A 341 -23.84 -21.72 -75.30
C ALA A 341 -24.22 -20.23 -75.30
N ASN A 342 -25.50 -19.90 -75.23
CA ASN A 342 -26.03 -18.54 -75.21
C ASN A 342 -25.80 -17.88 -73.85
N TYR A 343 -25.86 -18.65 -72.76
CA TYR A 343 -25.53 -18.16 -71.41
C TYR A 343 -24.03 -18.19 -71.08
N ASN A 344 -23.27 -19.15 -71.62
CA ASN A 344 -21.83 -19.27 -71.36
C ASN A 344 -20.96 -18.25 -72.14
N VAL A 345 -21.55 -17.33 -72.90
CA VAL A 345 -20.84 -16.16 -73.46
C VAL A 345 -20.87 -14.93 -72.55
N LEU A 346 -21.75 -14.91 -71.53
CA LEU A 346 -21.87 -13.79 -70.60
C LEU A 346 -20.70 -13.78 -69.60
N SER A 347 -20.17 -12.58 -69.35
CA SER A 347 -19.07 -12.32 -68.42
C SER A 347 -19.56 -11.56 -67.18
N GLY A 348 -18.70 -11.40 -66.17
CA GLY A 348 -19.07 -10.60 -64.98
C GLY A 348 -19.36 -9.12 -65.28
N GLY A 349 -19.00 -8.61 -66.46
CA GLY A 349 -19.39 -7.25 -66.90
C GLY A 349 -20.80 -7.17 -67.47
N ASP A 350 -21.44 -8.30 -67.73
CA ASP A 350 -22.79 -8.43 -68.27
C ASP A 350 -23.84 -8.73 -67.17
N VAL A 351 -23.40 -8.83 -65.91
CA VAL A 351 -24.24 -9.00 -64.71
C VAL A 351 -24.01 -7.81 -63.78
N ALA A 352 -25.07 -7.32 -63.12
CA ALA A 352 -24.97 -6.17 -62.23
C ALA A 352 -24.44 -6.56 -60.84
N ASN A 353 -23.35 -5.92 -60.42
CA ASN A 353 -22.90 -5.94 -59.02
C ASN A 353 -23.95 -5.33 -58.09
N VAL A 354 -23.98 -5.79 -56.83
CA VAL A 354 -24.91 -5.30 -55.80
C VAL A 354 -24.15 -4.47 -54.77
N ALA A 355 -24.51 -3.19 -54.62
CA ALA A 355 -24.01 -2.35 -53.53
C ALA A 355 -24.77 -2.68 -52.23
N VAL A 356 -24.04 -2.72 -51.12
CA VAL A 356 -24.55 -3.00 -49.77
C VAL A 356 -23.85 -2.05 -48.79
N ILE A 357 -24.52 -1.70 -47.70
CA ILE A 357 -23.95 -0.96 -46.58
C ILE A 357 -23.93 -1.92 -45.38
N ASN A 358 -22.81 -1.97 -44.65
CA ASN A 358 -22.78 -2.50 -43.29
C ASN A 358 -23.07 -1.34 -42.34
N ILE A 359 -24.02 -1.52 -41.42
CA ILE A 359 -24.37 -0.51 -40.42
C ILE A 359 -23.55 -0.80 -39.16
N ASP A 360 -22.79 0.22 -38.73
CA ASP A 360 -22.02 0.26 -37.48
C ASP A 360 -22.99 0.29 -36.29
N ASP A 361 -22.85 -0.66 -35.36
CA ASP A 361 -23.59 -0.67 -34.08
C ASP A 361 -22.69 -0.53 -32.83
N ASP A 362 -21.43 -0.21 -33.06
CA ASP A 362 -20.40 0.00 -32.05
C ASP A 362 -20.45 1.44 -31.49
N ALA A 363 -19.84 1.65 -30.32
CA ALA A 363 -19.86 2.95 -29.63
C ALA A 363 -18.53 3.34 -29.00
N TYR A 364 -18.23 4.64 -29.01
CA TYR A 364 -17.15 5.20 -28.20
C TYR A 364 -17.48 5.03 -26.72
N ILE A 365 -16.64 4.33 -25.97
CA ILE A 365 -16.81 4.06 -24.54
C ILE A 365 -15.76 4.87 -23.78
N ALA A 366 -16.21 5.89 -23.03
CA ALA A 366 -15.35 6.72 -22.20
C ALA A 366 -15.12 6.08 -20.82
N SER A 367 -13.87 6.04 -20.37
CA SER A 367 -13.47 5.65 -19.02
C SER A 367 -12.53 6.71 -18.42
N VAL A 368 -12.36 6.70 -17.09
CA VAL A 368 -11.45 7.64 -16.39
C VAL A 368 -10.52 6.90 -15.44
N ALA A 369 -9.25 7.26 -15.45
CA ALA A 369 -8.25 6.78 -14.51
C ALA A 369 -7.47 7.95 -13.88
N SER A 370 -7.12 7.82 -12.61
CA SER A 370 -6.19 8.69 -11.89
C SER A 370 -4.75 8.33 -12.25
N THR A 371 -4.26 8.88 -13.37
CA THR A 371 -2.90 8.62 -13.87
C THR A 371 -1.82 9.33 -13.05
N ASP A 372 -2.20 10.30 -12.22
CA ASP A 372 -1.48 10.64 -10.99
C ASP A 372 -2.49 10.82 -9.84
N ALA A 373 -2.62 9.81 -8.99
CA ALA A 373 -3.61 9.77 -7.92
C ALA A 373 -3.27 10.67 -6.72
N THR A 374 -2.11 11.35 -6.70
CA THR A 374 -1.68 12.16 -5.55
C THR A 374 -1.33 13.58 -5.96
N ALA A 375 -2.15 14.54 -5.55
CA ALA A 375 -1.79 15.96 -5.56
C ALA A 375 -1.16 16.34 -4.21
N ARG A 376 -0.35 17.41 -4.17
CA ARG A 376 0.23 17.97 -2.93
C ARG A 376 0.22 19.48 -2.97
N GLU A 377 -0.11 20.11 -1.85
CA GLU A 377 -0.05 21.57 -1.70
C GLU A 377 1.40 22.07 -1.62
N ASN A 378 2.29 21.34 -0.92
CA ASN A 378 3.70 21.72 -0.78
C ASN A 378 4.66 20.51 -0.72
N PRO A 379 5.73 20.49 -1.54
CA PRO A 379 5.88 21.30 -2.75
C PRO A 379 4.71 21.03 -3.69
N LEU A 380 4.23 22.07 -4.40
CA LEU A 380 3.07 21.97 -5.26
C LEU A 380 3.25 20.87 -6.33
N VAL A 381 2.44 19.80 -6.22
CA VAL A 381 2.35 18.69 -7.17
C VAL A 381 0.90 18.57 -7.61
N ASN A 382 0.67 18.57 -8.92
CA ASN A 382 -0.67 18.40 -9.48
C ASN A 382 -1.02 16.91 -9.56
N GLY A 383 -2.18 16.53 -9.05
CA GLY A 383 -2.79 15.25 -9.37
C GLY A 383 -3.38 15.28 -10.78
N LYS A 384 -3.70 14.11 -11.34
CA LYS A 384 -4.10 13.99 -12.74
C LYS A 384 -5.11 12.88 -12.98
N PHE A 385 -6.20 13.24 -13.64
CA PHE A 385 -7.10 12.31 -14.31
C PHE A 385 -6.77 12.25 -15.79
N THR A 386 -6.80 11.06 -16.37
CA THR A 386 -6.88 10.85 -17.82
C THR A 386 -8.25 10.26 -18.13
N ILE A 387 -8.99 10.91 -19.02
CA ILE A 387 -10.22 10.37 -19.62
C ILE A 387 -9.82 9.77 -20.97
N SER A 388 -10.19 8.52 -21.22
CA SER A 388 -9.83 7.79 -22.44
C SER A 388 -11.06 7.14 -23.08
N LEU A 389 -11.07 7.09 -24.41
CA LEU A 389 -12.01 6.29 -25.21
C LEU A 389 -11.42 4.90 -25.49
N ASN A 390 -12.29 3.92 -25.76
CA ASN A 390 -11.92 2.58 -26.26
C ASN A 390 -11.22 2.60 -27.64
N SER A 391 -11.42 3.65 -28.44
CA SER A 391 -10.83 3.83 -29.77
C SER A 391 -10.48 5.31 -30.01
N VAL A 392 -9.72 5.59 -31.07
CA VAL A 392 -9.43 6.98 -31.49
C VAL A 392 -10.70 7.64 -32.01
N ASN A 393 -11.03 8.83 -31.51
CA ASN A 393 -12.15 9.62 -32.02
C ASN A 393 -11.92 10.00 -33.49
N ASN A 394 -12.57 9.28 -34.40
CA ASN A 394 -12.57 9.57 -35.84
C ASN A 394 -13.95 10.05 -36.32
N SER A 395 -14.80 10.55 -35.42
CA SER A 395 -16.16 11.00 -35.73
C SER A 395 -16.23 12.24 -36.64
N GLY A 396 -15.08 12.85 -36.98
CA GLY A 396 -14.97 14.07 -37.78
C GLY A 396 -15.31 15.33 -37.00
N SER A 397 -15.34 15.25 -35.66
CA SER A 397 -15.62 16.33 -34.72
C SER A 397 -15.14 15.97 -33.31
N ASN A 398 -14.95 16.98 -32.47
CA ASN A 398 -14.49 16.77 -31.10
C ASN A 398 -15.61 16.18 -30.25
N ILE A 399 -15.27 15.24 -29.36
CA ILE A 399 -16.19 14.67 -28.37
C ILE A 399 -15.98 15.43 -27.04
N GLU A 400 -17.05 16.06 -26.54
CA GLU A 400 -17.05 16.73 -25.23
C GLU A 400 -17.59 15.75 -24.16
N ILE A 401 -16.70 15.34 -23.25
CA ILE A 401 -17.01 14.45 -22.13
C ILE A 401 -17.37 15.30 -20.91
N ASP A 402 -18.64 15.22 -20.48
CA ASP A 402 -19.10 15.86 -19.24
C ASP A 402 -18.69 15.04 -18.01
N TYR A 403 -18.28 15.72 -16.94
CA TYR A 403 -17.98 15.09 -15.64
C TYR A 403 -18.52 15.90 -14.47
N THR A 404 -18.72 15.21 -13.34
CA THR A 404 -19.07 15.82 -12.05
C THR A 404 -18.02 15.51 -11.01
N LEU A 405 -17.74 16.49 -10.16
CA LEU A 405 -16.79 16.37 -9.06
C LEU A 405 -17.53 16.12 -7.75
N SER A 406 -16.93 15.29 -6.90
CA SER A 406 -17.36 14.96 -5.55
C SER A 406 -16.12 14.60 -4.71
N GLY A 407 -16.29 14.08 -3.50
CA GLY A 407 -15.20 13.87 -2.54
C GLY A 407 -15.33 14.82 -1.36
N SER A 408 -14.27 15.02 -0.60
CA SER A 408 -14.23 16.02 0.48
C SER A 408 -13.86 17.42 -0.04
N ALA A 409 -12.99 17.48 -1.06
CA ALA A 409 -12.47 18.73 -1.60
C ALA A 409 -13.52 19.60 -2.31
N THR A 410 -13.53 20.87 -1.92
CA THR A 410 -14.34 21.98 -2.42
C THR A 410 -13.62 22.76 -3.53
N SER A 411 -14.03 22.54 -4.77
CA SER A 411 -13.50 23.28 -5.94
C SER A 411 -13.56 24.81 -5.77
N GLY A 412 -12.41 25.46 -5.94
CA GLY A 412 -12.21 26.90 -5.75
C GLY A 412 -11.83 27.32 -4.33
N VAL A 413 -11.70 26.37 -3.39
CA VAL A 413 -11.03 26.55 -2.09
C VAL A 413 -9.70 25.79 -2.14
N ASP A 414 -9.74 24.46 -2.18
CA ASP A 414 -8.58 23.56 -2.00
C ASP A 414 -7.98 23.07 -3.34
N PHE A 415 -8.68 23.27 -4.47
CA PHE A 415 -8.12 23.14 -5.82
C PHE A 415 -8.74 24.11 -6.85
N GLU A 416 -8.01 24.40 -7.93
CA GLU A 416 -8.49 25.33 -8.98
C GLU A 416 -9.84 24.89 -9.61
N THR A 417 -10.69 25.87 -9.95
CA THR A 417 -12.02 25.58 -10.50
C THR A 417 -11.97 24.99 -11.91
N LEU A 418 -12.43 23.74 -12.05
CA LEU A 418 -12.51 23.02 -13.31
C LEU A 418 -13.76 23.38 -14.15
N SER A 419 -13.70 23.07 -15.45
CA SER A 419 -14.76 23.37 -16.43
C SER A 419 -16.03 22.53 -16.27
N GLY A 420 -15.92 21.30 -15.75
CA GLY A 420 -17.01 20.31 -15.72
C GLY A 420 -17.18 19.52 -17.03
N SER A 421 -16.41 19.84 -18.06
CA SER A 421 -16.29 19.06 -19.29
C SER A 421 -14.84 19.04 -19.79
N ALA A 422 -14.46 17.99 -20.52
CA ALA A 422 -13.16 17.85 -21.18
C ALA A 422 -13.38 17.46 -22.65
N ILE A 423 -12.45 17.83 -23.52
CA ILE A 423 -12.61 17.67 -24.97
C ILE A 423 -11.55 16.68 -25.48
N ILE A 424 -12.01 15.59 -26.10
CA ILE A 424 -11.17 14.70 -26.90
C ILE A 424 -11.32 15.16 -28.36
N GLU A 425 -10.25 15.71 -28.91
CA GLU A 425 -10.24 16.26 -30.28
C GLU A 425 -10.41 15.14 -31.33
N ASP A 426 -10.81 15.50 -32.55
CA ASP A 426 -10.83 14.59 -33.70
C ASP A 426 -9.39 14.13 -34.03
N GLY A 427 -9.16 12.81 -34.03
CA GLY A 427 -7.86 12.16 -34.20
C GLY A 427 -7.13 11.75 -32.90
N GLU A 428 -7.69 12.05 -31.72
CA GLU A 428 -7.13 11.67 -30.41
C GLU A 428 -8.01 10.63 -29.69
N ASN A 429 -7.49 9.91 -28.70
CA ASN A 429 -8.26 8.94 -27.89
C ASN A 429 -8.32 9.26 -26.39
N GLU A 430 -7.62 10.30 -25.92
CA GLU A 430 -7.56 10.64 -24.50
C GLU A 430 -7.37 12.15 -24.24
N VAL A 431 -7.70 12.58 -23.02
CA VAL A 431 -7.50 13.95 -22.54
C VAL A 431 -7.15 13.95 -21.05
N GLU A 432 -6.20 14.79 -20.65
CA GLU A 432 -5.78 14.96 -19.26
C GLU A 432 -6.50 16.12 -18.59
N ILE A 433 -6.91 15.92 -17.32
CA ILE A 433 -7.44 16.94 -16.42
C ILE A 433 -6.52 17.01 -15.21
N LEU A 434 -5.90 18.17 -14.99
CA LEU A 434 -5.03 18.42 -13.85
C LEU A 434 -5.87 18.86 -12.63
N ILE A 435 -5.63 18.23 -11.49
CA ILE A 435 -6.03 18.74 -10.18
C ILE A 435 -4.86 19.56 -9.66
N VAL A 436 -5.00 20.88 -9.64
CA VAL A 436 -4.00 21.83 -9.14
C VAL A 436 -4.42 22.24 -7.73
N PRO A 437 -3.74 21.75 -6.66
CA PRO A 437 -4.06 22.15 -5.30
C PRO A 437 -3.83 23.63 -5.05
N ILE A 438 -4.54 24.17 -4.07
CA ILE A 438 -4.36 25.52 -3.56
C ILE A 438 -3.77 25.38 -2.16
N ASN A 439 -2.46 25.58 -2.04
CA ASN A 439 -1.81 25.76 -0.73
C ASN A 439 -2.30 27.09 -0.12
N ASP A 440 -2.85 27.05 1.09
CA ASP A 440 -3.18 28.25 1.85
C ASP A 440 -2.63 28.30 3.29
N THR A 441 -3.47 28.44 4.31
CA THR A 441 -3.12 28.59 5.73
C THR A 441 -4.18 28.03 6.69
N ASP A 442 -5.30 27.52 6.18
CA ASP A 442 -6.34 26.92 7.01
C ASP A 442 -5.96 25.44 7.25
N VAL A 443 -5.99 24.98 8.51
CA VAL A 443 -5.48 23.65 8.86
C VAL A 443 -6.47 22.57 8.46
N GLU A 444 -6.11 21.77 7.46
CA GLU A 444 -6.97 20.81 6.80
C GLU A 444 -6.37 19.39 6.79
N SER A 445 -7.24 18.38 6.71
CA SER A 445 -6.84 16.97 6.58
C SER A 445 -6.71 16.60 5.10
N ASN A 446 -5.91 15.59 4.75
CA ASN A 446 -5.85 15.08 3.36
C ASN A 446 -7.25 14.86 2.75
N GLU A 447 -7.46 15.46 1.58
CA GLU A 447 -8.75 15.56 0.94
C GLU A 447 -8.85 14.71 -0.33
N THR A 448 -10.07 14.52 -0.84
CA THR A 448 -10.32 13.75 -2.06
C THR A 448 -11.10 14.54 -3.10
N VAL A 449 -10.63 14.48 -4.34
CA VAL A 449 -11.38 14.85 -5.55
C VAL A 449 -11.77 13.56 -6.27
N ILE A 450 -13.06 13.29 -6.40
CA ILE A 450 -13.60 12.14 -7.12
C ILE A 450 -14.29 12.64 -8.38
N LEU A 451 -13.71 12.34 -9.53
CA LEU A 451 -14.26 12.66 -10.84
C LEU A 451 -15.17 11.53 -11.29
N ASN A 452 -16.44 11.84 -11.58
CA ASN A 452 -17.44 10.90 -12.08
C ASN A 452 -17.85 11.31 -13.49
N LEU A 453 -17.67 10.41 -14.47
CA LEU A 453 -18.12 10.63 -15.84
C LEU A 453 -19.64 10.65 -15.93
N VAL A 454 -20.17 11.57 -16.75
CA VAL A 454 -21.60 11.70 -17.04
C VAL A 454 -21.86 11.18 -18.44
N ALA A 455 -22.99 10.49 -18.64
CA ALA A 455 -23.41 10.06 -19.99
C ALA A 455 -23.79 11.28 -20.85
N GLY A 456 -23.06 11.46 -21.96
CA GLY A 456 -23.21 12.58 -22.88
C GLY A 456 -23.76 12.18 -24.24
N THR A 457 -23.35 12.90 -25.28
CA THR A 457 -23.69 12.60 -26.69
C THR A 457 -22.44 12.26 -27.48
N GLY A 458 -22.46 11.13 -28.20
CA GLY A 458 -21.32 10.66 -28.98
C GLY A 458 -20.41 9.66 -28.26
N TYR A 459 -20.76 9.26 -27.03
CA TYR A 459 -20.08 8.21 -26.26
C TYR A 459 -21.03 7.59 -25.21
N GLU A 460 -20.74 6.35 -24.81
CA GLU A 460 -21.25 5.72 -23.59
C GLU A 460 -20.21 5.75 -22.47
N VAL A 461 -20.63 5.58 -21.21
CA VAL A 461 -19.72 5.58 -20.05
C VAL A 461 -19.39 4.15 -19.65
N GLY A 462 -18.12 3.78 -19.80
CA GLY A 462 -17.57 2.47 -19.46
C GLY A 462 -17.12 2.33 -18.01
N SER A 463 -16.42 1.24 -17.70
CA SER A 463 -15.83 0.99 -16.38
C SER A 463 -14.30 1.07 -16.48
N PRO A 464 -13.60 1.80 -15.59
CA PRO A 464 -14.12 2.64 -14.51
C PRO A 464 -14.80 3.94 -15.01
N ASN A 465 -15.94 4.28 -14.39
CA ASN A 465 -16.71 5.51 -14.66
C ASN A 465 -16.44 6.62 -13.65
N SER A 466 -15.67 6.33 -12.60
CA SER A 466 -15.24 7.30 -11.60
C SER A 466 -13.87 6.90 -11.06
N ASP A 467 -13.03 7.88 -10.76
CA ASP A 467 -11.78 7.63 -10.04
C ASP A 467 -11.45 8.79 -9.08
N THR A 468 -10.45 8.61 -8.22
CA THR A 468 -10.10 9.52 -7.12
C THR A 468 -8.67 10.03 -7.23
N VAL A 469 -8.49 11.32 -6.98
CA VAL A 469 -7.20 11.96 -6.69
C VAL A 469 -7.25 12.45 -5.24
N THR A 470 -6.25 12.09 -4.45
CA THR A 470 -6.09 12.59 -3.08
C THR A 470 -5.24 13.86 -3.11
N ILE A 471 -5.74 14.95 -2.53
CA ILE A 471 -4.95 16.14 -2.22
C ILE A 471 -4.31 15.91 -0.86
N VAL A 472 -2.99 15.83 -0.82
CA VAL A 472 -2.22 15.78 0.43
C VAL A 472 -1.93 17.20 0.86
N SER A 473 -2.49 17.59 2.00
CA SER A 473 -2.23 18.90 2.58
C SER A 473 -0.83 18.98 3.18
N ASP A 474 -0.23 20.17 3.22
CA ASP A 474 0.98 20.42 4.02
C ASP A 474 0.70 20.99 5.41
N ASP A 475 -0.57 21.18 5.77
CA ASP A 475 -0.98 21.53 7.12
C ASP A 475 -1.07 20.30 8.04
N ILE A 476 -0.74 20.50 9.32
CA ILE A 476 -0.60 19.44 10.32
C ILE A 476 -1.83 19.42 11.24
N GLU A 477 -2.65 18.37 11.13
CA GLU A 477 -3.69 18.09 12.13
C GLU A 477 -3.06 17.49 13.40
N TYR A 478 -3.31 18.13 14.55
CA TYR A 478 -2.85 17.63 15.85
C TYR A 478 -3.93 16.78 16.54
N PHE A 479 -3.60 15.53 16.89
CA PHE A 479 -4.45 14.63 17.66
C PHE A 479 -3.99 14.58 19.12
N ALA A 480 -4.82 15.01 20.07
CA ALA A 480 -4.54 14.86 21.49
C ALA A 480 -4.95 13.47 22.01
N GLN A 481 -4.07 12.86 22.78
CA GLN A 481 -4.23 11.59 23.47
C GLN A 481 -3.81 11.74 24.94
N ILE A 482 -4.32 10.87 25.80
CA ILE A 482 -3.93 10.78 27.21
C ILE A 482 -3.55 9.35 27.59
N THR A 483 -2.48 9.22 28.36
CA THR A 483 -2.09 8.00 29.07
C THR A 483 -1.88 8.34 30.55
N ALA A 484 -1.96 7.32 31.42
CA ALA A 484 -1.35 7.42 32.73
C ALA A 484 0.11 6.95 32.59
N SER A 485 1.06 7.88 32.69
CA SER A 485 2.49 7.60 32.67
C SER A 485 2.95 6.96 33.99
N ASP A 486 2.32 7.36 35.11
CA ASP A 486 2.26 6.57 36.34
C ASP A 486 0.79 6.37 36.72
N GLY A 487 0.30 5.14 36.55
CA GLY A 487 -1.07 4.74 36.86
C GLY A 487 -1.34 4.49 38.34
N THR A 488 -0.35 4.66 39.21
CA THR A 488 -0.43 4.34 40.63
C THR A 488 0.05 5.49 41.51
N ALA A 489 -0.78 5.87 42.47
CA ALA A 489 -0.44 6.79 43.53
C ALA A 489 -0.67 6.08 44.87
N ALA A 490 -0.01 6.53 45.93
CA ALA A 490 -0.19 5.95 47.26
C ALA A 490 0.09 7.01 48.32
N GLU A 491 -0.67 6.95 49.41
CA GLU A 491 -0.65 7.94 50.48
C GLU A 491 0.56 7.82 51.41
N ASN A 492 1.66 7.22 50.97
CA ASN A 492 2.77 6.86 51.84
C ASN A 492 3.52 8.09 52.42
N ALA A 493 3.34 8.34 53.73
CA ALA A 493 4.00 9.38 54.51
C ALA A 493 5.55 9.46 54.38
N SER A 494 6.22 8.38 53.97
CA SER A 494 7.69 8.31 53.85
C SER A 494 8.24 8.63 52.45
N SER A 495 7.39 8.54 51.41
CA SER A 495 7.75 8.91 50.03
C SER A 495 6.47 9.17 49.25
N VAL A 496 6.26 10.42 48.83
CA VAL A 496 5.08 10.81 48.06
C VAL A 496 5.05 10.03 46.75
N SER A 497 4.14 9.07 46.64
CA SER A 497 3.93 8.30 45.42
C SER A 497 2.83 8.98 44.62
N THR A 498 3.24 9.79 43.64
CA THR A 498 2.35 10.58 42.80
C THR A 498 1.97 9.81 41.54
N GLY A 499 0.68 9.75 41.21
CA GLY A 499 0.25 9.32 39.89
C GLY A 499 0.45 10.44 38.87
N GLU A 500 0.55 10.09 37.58
CA GLU A 500 0.84 11.05 36.53
C GLU A 500 0.08 10.71 35.25
N PHE A 501 -0.55 11.74 34.67
CA PHE A 501 -1.13 11.68 33.34
C PHE A 501 -0.26 12.44 32.35
N ASN A 502 0.14 11.77 31.26
CA ASN A 502 0.80 12.41 30.14
C ASN A 502 -0.24 12.69 29.04
N ILE A 503 -0.43 13.97 28.70
CA ILE A 503 -1.31 14.43 27.62
C ILE A 503 -0.42 14.83 26.44
N ARG A 504 -0.55 14.11 25.33
CA ARG A 504 0.39 14.17 24.20
C ARG A 504 -0.32 14.40 22.87
N LEU A 505 0.32 15.16 21.99
CA LEU A 505 -0.05 15.31 20.58
C LEU A 505 0.68 14.26 19.73
N ASN A 506 0.08 13.86 18.61
CA ASN A 506 0.74 13.04 17.58
C ASN A 506 2.09 13.62 17.11
N GLU A 507 2.20 14.94 17.01
CA GLU A 507 3.38 15.67 16.53
C GLU A 507 3.73 16.86 17.44
N GLU A 508 4.98 17.32 17.40
CA GLU A 508 5.45 18.50 18.15
C GLU A 508 4.68 19.77 17.70
N ASN A 509 4.10 20.52 18.65
CA ASN A 509 3.29 21.69 18.34
C ASN A 509 4.13 22.80 17.69
N ASN A 510 3.97 22.97 16.38
CA ASN A 510 4.67 23.97 15.58
C ASN A 510 3.75 25.12 15.08
N THR A 511 2.57 25.30 15.70
CA THR A 511 1.56 26.31 15.30
C THR A 511 1.95 27.78 15.56
N GLY A 512 3.12 28.03 16.16
CA GLY A 512 3.55 29.36 16.60
C GLY A 512 2.86 29.85 17.88
N SER A 513 2.05 29.03 18.54
CA SER A 513 1.32 29.36 19.78
C SER A 513 1.05 28.10 20.63
N PRO A 514 0.76 28.23 21.94
CA PRO A 514 0.40 27.07 22.76
C PRO A 514 -0.97 26.50 22.36
N ILE A 515 -1.05 25.17 22.28
CA ILE A 515 -2.32 24.43 22.18
C ILE A 515 -2.84 24.19 23.61
N ILE A 516 -4.13 24.46 23.84
CA ILE A 516 -4.77 24.30 25.16
C ILE A 516 -5.70 23.09 25.10
N VAL A 517 -5.27 21.97 25.69
CA VAL A 517 -6.06 20.74 25.75
C VAL A 517 -6.95 20.77 26.98
N GLU A 518 -8.28 20.80 26.78
CA GLU A 518 -9.27 20.79 27.86
C GLU A 518 -9.60 19.35 28.31
N PHE A 519 -9.87 19.17 29.60
CA PHE A 519 -10.23 17.87 30.18
C PHE A 519 -11.16 17.99 31.40
N LEU A 520 -11.79 16.87 31.76
CA LEU A 520 -12.55 16.70 32.99
C LEU A 520 -11.84 15.69 33.91
N ILE A 521 -11.94 15.93 35.22
CA ILE A 521 -11.57 14.97 36.26
C ILE A 521 -12.86 14.37 36.84
N ASP A 522 -12.91 13.05 36.95
CA ASP A 522 -13.97 12.22 37.53
C ASP A 522 -13.31 11.08 38.32
N GLY A 523 -14.07 10.21 39.00
CA GLY A 523 -13.48 9.10 39.77
C GLY A 523 -14.31 8.64 40.96
N THR A 524 -13.66 7.97 41.92
CA THR A 524 -14.20 7.79 43.28
C THR A 524 -13.67 8.85 44.24
N SER A 525 -12.39 9.23 44.07
CA SER A 525 -11.73 10.30 44.84
C SER A 525 -12.16 11.69 44.40
N ASP A 526 -12.34 12.58 45.37
CA ASP A 526 -12.66 14.00 45.25
C ASP A 526 -11.39 14.90 45.28
N VAL A 527 -11.36 15.90 44.39
CA VAL A 527 -10.28 16.89 44.36
C VAL A 527 -10.26 17.75 45.62
N GLY A 528 -9.17 17.66 46.38
CA GLY A 528 -8.87 18.48 47.54
C GLY A 528 -9.27 17.87 48.89
N THR A 529 -9.82 16.66 48.90
CA THR A 529 -9.85 15.76 50.06
C THR A 529 -8.74 14.73 49.92
N ASP A 530 -8.76 13.94 48.85
CA ASP A 530 -7.99 12.69 48.77
C ASP A 530 -6.77 12.85 47.83
N PHE A 531 -6.84 13.83 46.91
CA PHE A 531 -5.68 14.27 46.12
C PHE A 531 -5.69 15.75 45.75
N SER A 532 -4.54 16.24 45.33
CA SER A 532 -4.38 17.52 44.63
C SER A 532 -3.78 17.30 43.23
N ALA A 533 -4.30 18.02 42.23
CA ALA A 533 -3.86 17.92 40.84
C ALA A 533 -3.05 19.17 40.42
N SER A 534 -2.01 19.00 39.60
CA SER A 534 -1.25 20.15 39.05
C SER A 534 -2.08 21.04 38.12
N SER A 535 -3.12 20.48 37.48
CA SER A 535 -4.19 21.21 36.78
C SER A 535 -5.51 20.45 36.86
N THR A 536 -6.64 21.17 36.81
CA THR A 536 -7.99 20.64 37.08
C THR A 536 -8.95 20.64 35.89
N ASN A 537 -8.60 21.31 34.78
CA ASN A 537 -9.54 21.56 33.67
C ASN A 537 -8.90 21.67 32.29
N ALA A 538 -7.62 22.03 32.20
CA ALA A 538 -6.91 22.14 30.93
C ALA A 538 -5.39 22.13 31.14
N VAL A 539 -4.64 21.65 30.16
CA VAL A 539 -3.18 21.77 30.10
C VAL A 539 -2.76 22.53 28.86
N SER A 540 -1.62 23.21 28.91
CA SER A 540 -1.06 23.97 27.79
C SER A 540 0.16 23.23 27.27
N ILE A 541 0.15 22.85 25.98
CA ILE A 541 1.29 22.31 25.27
C ILE A 541 1.93 23.47 24.49
N PRO A 542 3.10 24.00 24.90
CA PRO A 542 3.75 25.14 24.26
C PRO A 542 4.13 24.87 22.80
N ASN A 543 4.46 25.92 22.05
CA ASN A 543 5.09 25.75 20.74
C ASN A 543 6.51 25.20 20.92
N GLY A 544 6.86 24.14 20.20
CA GLY A 544 8.13 23.43 20.30
C GLY A 544 8.10 22.28 21.30
N GLU A 545 6.91 21.89 21.78
CA GLU A 545 6.70 20.80 22.73
C GLU A 545 5.59 19.87 22.20
N GLN A 546 5.66 18.58 22.51
CA GLN A 546 4.68 17.58 22.06
C GLN A 546 3.68 17.15 23.15
N GLU A 547 4.03 17.34 24.42
CA GLU A 547 3.30 16.78 25.56
C GLU A 547 3.26 17.72 26.77
N ALA A 548 2.36 17.44 27.71
CA ALA A 548 2.31 18.09 29.01
C ALA A 548 1.69 17.17 30.07
N GLU A 549 2.18 17.29 31.30
CA GLU A 549 1.85 16.39 32.42
C GLU A 549 0.76 16.98 33.35
N VAL A 550 -0.12 16.11 33.86
CA VAL A 550 -1.01 16.40 34.98
C VAL A 550 -0.68 15.45 36.12
N LEU A 551 -0.06 16.00 37.16
CA LEU A 551 0.42 15.24 38.33
C LEU A 551 -0.69 15.14 39.37
N ILE A 552 -0.92 13.93 39.87
CA ILE A 552 -1.83 13.57 40.95
C ILE A 552 -1.01 13.34 42.22
N THR A 553 -1.17 14.21 43.20
CA THR A 553 -0.50 14.09 44.51
C THR A 553 -1.54 13.70 45.56
N PRO A 554 -1.53 12.44 46.07
CA PRO A 554 -2.42 12.01 47.14
C PRO A 554 -2.26 12.84 48.41
N ILE A 555 -3.30 12.84 49.24
CA ILE A 555 -3.37 13.54 50.52
C ILE A 555 -3.47 12.49 51.62
N ASP A 556 -2.30 12.07 52.13
CA ASP A 556 -2.14 11.22 53.32
C ASP A 556 -2.91 11.80 54.51
N ASP A 557 -3.94 11.09 55.00
CA ASP A 557 -4.75 11.50 56.15
C ASP A 557 -4.75 10.50 57.34
N GLN A 558 -5.90 10.08 57.88
CA GLN A 558 -6.06 9.10 58.98
C GLN A 558 -7.39 8.31 58.85
N ILE A 559 -7.88 8.07 57.62
CA ILE A 559 -9.18 7.47 57.31
C ILE A 559 -8.96 6.21 56.46
N GLN A 560 -9.48 5.06 56.91
CA GLN A 560 -9.44 3.85 56.10
C GLN A 560 -10.62 3.83 55.11
N GLU A 561 -10.35 4.14 53.85
CA GLU A 561 -11.35 4.20 52.77
C GLU A 561 -11.14 3.22 51.60
N GLY A 562 -9.95 2.61 51.50
CA GLY A 562 -9.58 1.64 50.49
C GLY A 562 -9.12 2.28 49.17
N THR A 563 -8.80 1.43 48.18
CA THR A 563 -8.24 1.91 46.90
C THR A 563 -9.25 2.75 46.11
N GLU A 564 -8.83 3.96 45.79
CA GLU A 564 -9.59 4.99 45.10
C GLU A 564 -9.15 5.17 43.65
N THR A 565 -9.90 5.94 42.85
CA THR A 565 -9.60 6.19 41.43
C THR A 565 -9.75 7.65 41.02
N VAL A 566 -8.76 8.16 40.27
CA VAL A 566 -8.81 9.42 39.52
C VAL A 566 -8.88 9.10 38.02
N ILE A 567 -9.84 9.69 37.31
CA ILE A 567 -10.03 9.50 35.87
C ILE A 567 -9.98 10.86 35.17
N ILE A 568 -9.03 11.06 34.26
CA ILE A 568 -9.02 12.23 33.38
C ILE A 568 -9.62 11.84 32.03
N THR A 569 -10.58 12.64 31.54
CA THR A 569 -11.18 12.50 30.21
C THR A 569 -11.01 13.77 29.38
N LEU A 570 -10.31 13.69 28.26
CA LEU A 570 -10.09 14.80 27.33
C LEU A 570 -11.40 15.32 26.72
N GLN A 571 -11.44 16.61 26.38
CA GLN A 571 -12.55 17.28 25.71
C GLN A 571 -12.10 17.85 24.35
N ASN A 572 -13.04 18.00 23.41
CA ASN A 572 -12.78 18.66 22.13
C ASN A 572 -12.46 20.16 22.36
N GLY A 573 -11.33 20.62 21.84
CA GLY A 573 -10.90 22.02 21.93
C GLY A 573 -10.66 22.66 20.55
N THR A 574 -9.76 23.63 20.51
CA THR A 574 -9.37 24.36 19.28
C THR A 574 -7.90 24.15 18.97
N GLY A 575 -7.56 23.84 17.72
CA GLY A 575 -6.18 23.58 17.29
C GLY A 575 -5.71 22.14 17.50
N TYR A 576 -6.61 21.24 17.90
CA TYR A 576 -6.42 19.79 17.95
C TYR A 576 -7.76 19.07 17.83
N SER A 577 -7.75 17.82 17.39
CA SER A 577 -8.85 16.87 17.49
C SER A 577 -8.52 15.77 18.52
N LEU A 578 -9.53 15.03 18.98
CA LEU A 578 -9.31 13.92 19.92
C LEU A 578 -8.93 12.64 19.17
N GLY A 579 -7.96 11.90 19.71
CA GLY A 579 -7.60 10.57 19.21
C GLY A 579 -8.73 9.52 19.40
N SER A 580 -8.38 8.25 19.25
CA SER A 580 -9.33 7.14 19.43
C SER A 580 -10.03 7.17 20.80
N VAL A 581 -11.23 6.60 20.92
CA VAL A 581 -11.98 6.58 22.20
C VAL A 581 -11.17 5.94 23.34
N ALA A 582 -10.33 4.95 23.04
CA ALA A 582 -9.47 4.30 24.04
C ALA A 582 -8.34 5.20 24.57
N THR A 583 -7.98 6.27 23.83
CA THR A 583 -6.93 7.24 24.18
C THR A 583 -7.50 8.60 24.61
N GLN A 584 -8.82 8.67 24.88
CA GLN A 584 -9.50 9.89 25.35
C GLN A 584 -9.63 9.95 26.88
N SER A 585 -9.41 8.84 27.59
CA SER A 585 -9.46 8.79 29.05
C SER A 585 -8.37 7.89 29.63
N ALA A 586 -7.79 8.29 30.75
CA ALA A 586 -6.82 7.51 31.51
C ALA A 586 -7.23 7.45 32.99
N THR A 587 -6.66 6.50 33.74
CA THR A 587 -6.98 6.28 35.16
C THR A 587 -5.71 6.13 35.99
N VAL A 588 -5.73 6.71 37.18
CA VAL A 588 -4.75 6.54 38.26
C VAL A 588 -5.49 5.95 39.46
N GLU A 589 -4.94 4.90 40.06
CA GLU A 589 -5.44 4.32 41.32
C GLU A 589 -4.68 4.94 42.50
N ILE A 590 -5.36 5.30 43.58
CA ILE A 590 -4.75 5.79 44.83
C ILE A 590 -4.85 4.67 45.87
N GLU A 591 -3.71 4.15 46.33
CA GLU A 591 -3.65 3.17 47.42
C GLU A 591 -3.67 3.86 48.79
N ASP A 592 -4.80 3.67 49.50
CA ASP A 592 -4.99 3.90 50.93
C ASP A 592 -3.88 3.20 51.76
N ASN A 593 -3.25 3.96 52.66
CA ASN A 593 -2.17 3.48 53.53
C ASN A 593 -2.63 3.06 54.94
N ASP A 594 -3.87 3.41 55.31
CA ASP A 594 -4.40 3.33 56.65
C ASP A 594 -4.99 1.95 56.95
N GLN A 595 -5.03 1.62 58.24
CA GLN A 595 -5.51 0.31 58.67
C GLN A 595 -6.05 0.35 60.09
N ALA A 596 -7.37 0.48 60.19
CA ALA A 596 -8.08 0.43 61.46
C ALA A 596 -7.95 -0.94 62.14
N THR A 597 -7.96 -0.93 63.48
CA THR A 597 -7.83 -2.09 64.35
C THR A 597 -8.89 -2.07 65.45
N LEU A 598 -9.63 -3.17 65.60
CA LEU A 598 -10.48 -3.40 66.76
C LEU A 598 -9.68 -3.95 67.95
N THR A 599 -9.78 -3.27 69.09
CA THR A 599 -9.15 -3.66 70.35
C THR A 599 -10.21 -4.05 71.37
N ILE A 600 -10.01 -5.17 72.07
CA ILE A 600 -10.84 -5.63 73.19
C ILE A 600 -9.94 -5.83 74.43
N SER A 601 -10.35 -5.28 75.57
CA SER A 601 -9.56 -5.32 76.81
C SER A 601 -9.91 -6.55 77.67
N ASN A 602 -8.92 -7.05 78.42
CA ASN A 602 -9.14 -8.05 79.47
C ASN A 602 -9.89 -7.42 80.65
N GLU A 603 -10.85 -8.15 81.21
CA GLU A 603 -11.68 -7.67 82.32
C GLU A 603 -11.57 -8.58 83.54
N SER A 604 -11.78 -8.00 84.72
CA SER A 604 -11.88 -8.79 85.95
C SER A 604 -12.91 -8.22 86.91
N LEU A 605 -13.68 -9.11 87.52
CA LEU A 605 -14.77 -8.79 88.43
C LEU A 605 -14.75 -9.78 89.60
N ASN A 606 -15.01 -9.28 90.81
CA ASN A 606 -15.35 -10.16 91.93
C ASN A 606 -16.74 -10.74 91.72
N GLU A 607 -16.99 -11.95 92.22
CA GLU A 607 -18.36 -12.49 92.18
C GLU A 607 -19.35 -11.64 93.02
N ASP A 608 -18.90 -10.95 94.08
CA ASP A 608 -19.74 -10.11 94.95
C ASP A 608 -20.16 -8.75 94.36
N ASP A 609 -19.74 -8.43 93.12
CA ASP A 609 -20.00 -7.11 92.55
C ASP A 609 -21.50 -6.80 92.42
N ALA A 610 -21.86 -5.56 92.77
CA ALA A 610 -23.24 -5.12 92.88
C ALA A 610 -24.00 -5.01 91.55
N ALA A 611 -23.32 -5.02 90.41
CA ALA A 611 -23.91 -5.11 89.07
C ALA A 611 -24.08 -6.56 88.59
N GLY A 612 -23.15 -7.46 88.94
CA GLY A 612 -23.16 -8.87 88.50
C GLY A 612 -22.97 -9.05 86.99
N GLU A 613 -22.43 -8.04 86.29
CA GLU A 613 -22.22 -8.04 84.84
C GLU A 613 -20.81 -7.50 84.54
N MET A 614 -19.97 -8.33 83.93
CA MET A 614 -18.66 -7.95 83.39
C MET A 614 -18.87 -7.31 82.01
N VAL A 615 -18.22 -6.18 81.74
CA VAL A 615 -18.42 -5.40 80.51
C VAL A 615 -17.10 -5.26 79.77
N PHE A 616 -16.99 -5.91 78.62
CA PHE A 616 -15.85 -5.76 77.73
C PHE A 616 -16.15 -4.62 76.75
N GLU A 617 -15.27 -3.62 76.72
CA GLU A 617 -15.30 -2.57 75.71
C GLU A 617 -14.49 -3.01 74.48
N VAL A 618 -15.06 -2.80 73.29
CA VAL A 618 -14.42 -3.03 71.99
C VAL A 618 -14.34 -1.70 71.25
N GLU A 619 -13.13 -1.20 71.06
CA GLU A 619 -12.82 0.12 70.48
C GLU A 619 -12.32 -0.04 69.04
N LEU A 620 -12.81 0.82 68.14
CA LEU A 620 -12.29 1.06 66.79
C LEU A 620 -11.40 2.31 66.83
N ASP A 621 -10.14 2.21 66.42
CA ASP A 621 -9.14 3.27 66.61
C ASP A 621 -9.15 4.37 65.53
N LEU A 622 -9.39 4.02 64.26
CA LEU A 622 -9.45 4.93 63.11
C LEU A 622 -10.85 5.00 62.48
N GLU A 623 -11.10 6.05 61.69
CA GLU A 623 -12.34 6.18 60.91
C GLU A 623 -12.32 5.17 59.76
N VAL A 624 -13.46 4.54 59.48
CA VAL A 624 -13.59 3.53 58.41
C VAL A 624 -14.81 3.84 57.57
N ILE A 625 -14.58 4.23 56.30
CA ILE A 625 -15.67 4.59 55.40
C ILE A 625 -16.56 3.37 55.13
N GLY A 626 -17.83 3.49 55.49
CA GLY A 626 -18.80 2.39 55.42
C GLY A 626 -18.87 1.50 56.68
N GLY A 627 -18.12 1.81 57.74
CA GLY A 627 -18.20 1.17 59.05
C GLY A 627 -17.56 -0.22 59.13
N THR A 628 -17.81 -0.96 60.21
CA THR A 628 -17.40 -2.37 60.31
C THR A 628 -18.32 -3.22 61.18
N THR A 629 -18.30 -4.54 61.00
CA THR A 629 -19.06 -5.50 61.81
C THR A 629 -18.16 -6.65 62.24
N VAL A 630 -18.29 -7.08 63.49
CA VAL A 630 -17.49 -8.17 64.06
C VAL A 630 -18.38 -9.11 64.88
N SER A 631 -18.20 -10.42 64.73
CA SER A 631 -18.87 -11.41 65.58
C SER A 631 -18.09 -11.65 66.87
N TYR A 632 -18.71 -12.17 67.93
CA TYR A 632 -18.00 -12.59 69.14
C TYR A 632 -18.54 -13.90 69.72
N SER A 633 -17.66 -14.62 70.41
CA SER A 633 -17.93 -15.93 70.98
C SER A 633 -17.19 -16.15 72.29
N PHE A 634 -17.70 -17.03 73.14
CA PHE A 634 -17.13 -17.35 74.45
C PHE A 634 -16.54 -18.75 74.49
N PHE A 635 -15.44 -18.90 75.22
CA PHE A 635 -14.76 -20.17 75.47
C PHE A 635 -14.41 -20.31 76.95
N ASP A 636 -14.96 -21.34 77.57
CA ASP A 636 -14.70 -21.79 78.94
C ASP A 636 -13.20 -22.15 79.11
N GLU A 637 -12.57 -21.76 80.22
CA GLU A 637 -11.19 -22.17 80.56
C GLU A 637 -11.12 -22.87 81.92
N THR A 638 -11.07 -22.09 83.01
CA THR A 638 -11.26 -22.62 84.38
C THR A 638 -12.67 -22.33 84.89
N ALA A 639 -13.30 -21.23 84.45
CA ALA A 639 -14.72 -20.97 84.64
C ALA A 639 -15.57 -21.73 83.60
N GLU A 640 -16.66 -22.38 84.02
CA GLU A 640 -17.64 -23.09 83.19
C GLU A 640 -18.81 -22.16 82.81
N GLY A 641 -19.14 -22.14 81.52
CA GLY A 641 -20.19 -21.30 80.95
C GLY A 641 -21.60 -21.87 81.15
N GLY A 642 -22.59 -21.13 80.67
CA GLY A 642 -23.99 -21.59 80.68
C GLY A 642 -24.72 -21.38 82.01
N GLY A 643 -24.18 -20.52 82.88
CA GLY A 643 -24.76 -20.20 84.19
C GLY A 643 -24.32 -21.12 85.31
N VAL A 644 -23.11 -21.70 85.20
CA VAL A 644 -22.34 -22.14 86.37
C VAL A 644 -21.67 -20.88 86.92
N ASP A 645 -20.66 -20.34 86.22
CA ASP A 645 -19.87 -19.19 86.70
C ASP A 645 -20.17 -17.92 85.88
N TYR A 646 -20.49 -18.07 84.59
CA TYR A 646 -20.92 -16.96 83.72
C TYR A 646 -21.95 -17.36 82.66
N ILE A 647 -22.60 -16.36 82.05
CA ILE A 647 -23.60 -16.53 80.98
C ILE A 647 -23.14 -15.85 79.67
N GLY A 648 -22.23 -16.50 78.95
CA GLY A 648 -21.81 -16.08 77.61
C GLY A 648 -22.88 -16.33 76.53
N ASN A 649 -23.30 -15.29 75.80
CA ASN A 649 -24.21 -15.40 74.66
C ASN A 649 -23.52 -14.85 73.39
N ASN A 650 -23.12 -15.72 72.46
CA ASN A 650 -22.48 -15.32 71.20
C ASN A 650 -23.34 -14.30 70.42
N GLY A 651 -22.70 -13.33 69.78
CA GLY A 651 -23.37 -12.22 69.09
C GLY A 651 -22.51 -11.55 68.04
N SER A 652 -22.87 -10.31 67.71
CA SER A 652 -22.11 -9.43 66.82
C SER A 652 -22.25 -7.98 67.24
N LEU A 653 -21.20 -7.20 66.99
CA LEU A 653 -21.15 -5.75 67.12
C LEU A 653 -21.17 -5.13 65.71
N THR A 654 -21.72 -3.93 65.61
CA THR A 654 -21.75 -3.10 64.41
C THR A 654 -21.26 -1.73 64.81
N PHE A 655 -20.26 -1.25 64.08
CA PHE A 655 -19.67 0.08 64.19
C PHE A 655 -20.18 0.90 63.00
N ASP A 656 -20.67 2.10 63.26
CA ASP A 656 -21.08 3.06 62.22
C ASP A 656 -19.84 3.60 61.46
N GLY A 657 -18.65 3.58 62.09
CA GLY A 657 -17.36 3.80 61.44
C GLY A 657 -16.55 4.99 61.98
N ASP A 658 -17.03 5.68 63.01
CA ASP A 658 -16.34 6.85 63.58
C ASP A 658 -15.03 6.43 64.31
N ALA A 659 -13.96 7.23 64.18
CA ALA A 659 -12.73 7.02 64.95
C ALA A 659 -12.97 7.11 66.47
N GLY A 660 -12.50 6.12 67.23
CA GLY A 660 -12.73 6.00 68.66
C GLY A 660 -14.15 5.51 69.03
N GLU A 661 -14.88 4.90 68.09
CA GLU A 661 -16.17 4.29 68.39
C GLU A 661 -16.01 3.07 69.32
N ILE A 662 -16.81 3.00 70.39
CA ILE A 662 -16.79 1.91 71.37
C ILE A 662 -18.14 1.17 71.36
N GLN A 663 -18.08 -0.15 71.19
CA GLN A 663 -19.21 -1.07 71.33
C GLN A 663 -18.95 -2.03 72.49
N ILE A 664 -20.00 -2.44 73.22
CA ILE A 664 -19.85 -3.20 74.48
C ILE A 664 -20.40 -4.63 74.40
N ILE A 665 -19.71 -5.56 75.06
CA ILE A 665 -20.15 -6.94 75.28
C ILE A 665 -20.38 -7.12 76.79
N THR A 666 -21.62 -7.41 77.18
CA THR A 666 -22.02 -7.61 78.58
C THR A 666 -22.16 -9.09 78.90
N VAL A 667 -21.49 -9.54 79.97
CA VAL A 667 -21.44 -10.95 80.42
C VAL A 667 -21.89 -11.04 81.88
N PRO A 668 -23.09 -11.57 82.16
CA PRO A 668 -23.52 -11.83 83.53
C PRO A 668 -22.62 -12.87 84.21
N ILE A 669 -22.17 -12.55 85.42
CA ILE A 669 -21.37 -13.40 86.30
C ILE A 669 -22.27 -13.95 87.41
N ILE A 670 -21.98 -15.15 87.91
CA ILE A 670 -22.73 -15.81 88.98
C ILE A 670 -21.92 -15.71 90.29
N ASN A 671 -22.63 -15.50 91.40
CA ASN A 671 -22.10 -15.47 92.77
C ASN A 671 -22.62 -16.67 93.56
N ASP A 672 -21.79 -17.35 94.34
CA ASP A 672 -22.26 -18.38 95.27
C ASP A 672 -21.80 -18.27 96.75
N ALA A 673 -21.12 -19.27 97.32
CA ALA A 673 -20.59 -19.36 98.68
C ALA A 673 -19.66 -20.58 98.82
N VAL A 674 -18.97 -20.94 97.74
CA VAL A 674 -18.01 -22.04 97.65
C VAL A 674 -16.64 -21.42 97.42
N LEU A 675 -15.78 -21.49 98.44
CA LEU A 675 -14.35 -21.20 98.30
C LEU A 675 -13.74 -21.97 97.11
N GLU A 676 -13.43 -21.24 96.06
CA GLU A 676 -12.90 -21.71 94.79
C GLU A 676 -11.51 -21.10 94.56
N ASN A 677 -11.09 -20.91 93.31
CA ASN A 677 -9.88 -20.15 93.01
C ASN A 677 -10.29 -18.97 92.10
N THR A 678 -9.36 -18.08 91.78
CA THR A 678 -9.58 -17.16 90.67
C THR A 678 -9.68 -17.95 89.36
N GLU A 679 -10.73 -17.69 88.59
CA GLU A 679 -11.06 -18.44 87.37
C GLU A 679 -11.17 -17.54 86.15
N THR A 680 -11.02 -18.12 84.96
CA THR A 680 -10.98 -17.40 83.68
C THR A 680 -11.88 -18.02 82.62
N PHE A 681 -12.35 -17.17 81.71
CA PHE A 681 -12.92 -17.53 80.42
C PHE A 681 -12.41 -16.57 79.34
N THR A 682 -12.48 -16.97 78.07
CA THR A 682 -12.02 -16.14 76.95
C THR A 682 -13.20 -15.65 76.09
N VAL A 683 -13.18 -14.37 75.75
CA VAL A 683 -14.01 -13.72 74.73
C VAL A 683 -13.18 -13.60 73.45
N GLN A 684 -13.68 -14.14 72.35
CA GLN A 684 -13.02 -14.13 71.04
C GLN A 684 -13.88 -13.38 70.03
N LEU A 685 -13.35 -12.28 69.50
CA LEU A 685 -13.84 -11.61 68.30
C LEU A 685 -13.54 -12.45 67.05
N GLY A 686 -14.52 -12.57 66.15
CA GLY A 686 -14.36 -13.15 64.82
C GLY A 686 -13.65 -12.19 63.86
N ILE A 687 -13.63 -12.51 62.56
CA ILE A 687 -13.01 -11.62 61.56
C ILE A 687 -13.94 -10.41 61.31
N PRO A 688 -13.45 -9.15 61.44
CA PRO A 688 -14.23 -7.96 61.11
C PRO A 688 -14.44 -7.80 59.60
N THR A 689 -15.44 -7.02 59.20
CA THR A 689 -15.63 -6.60 57.79
C THR A 689 -14.77 -5.39 57.45
N ASN A 690 -14.72 -5.02 56.15
CA ASN A 690 -13.99 -3.85 55.64
C ASN A 690 -12.50 -3.85 56.03
N ASN A 691 -11.86 -5.03 55.96
CA ASN A 691 -10.43 -5.26 56.23
C ASN A 691 -9.92 -4.80 57.62
N VAL A 692 -10.80 -4.41 58.56
CA VAL A 692 -10.40 -3.94 59.89
C VAL A 692 -9.69 -5.05 60.67
N GLN A 693 -8.53 -4.75 61.24
CA GLN A 693 -7.68 -5.70 61.94
C GLN A 693 -8.16 -5.95 63.38
N ARG A 694 -7.46 -6.83 64.10
CA ARG A 694 -7.72 -7.09 65.53
C ARG A 694 -6.43 -7.07 66.33
N ALA A 695 -6.37 -6.23 67.36
CA ALA A 695 -5.28 -6.24 68.32
C ALA A 695 -5.19 -7.62 68.99
N ASN A 696 -3.99 -8.18 69.09
CA ASN A 696 -3.71 -9.47 69.73
C ASN A 696 -4.59 -10.65 69.22
N GLY A 697 -5.08 -10.59 67.97
CA GLY A 697 -5.96 -11.60 67.41
C GLY A 697 -7.44 -11.50 67.82
N GLY A 698 -7.80 -10.50 68.64
CA GLY A 698 -9.16 -10.21 69.09
C GLY A 698 -9.62 -11.06 70.28
N THR A 699 -8.70 -11.49 71.15
CA THR A 699 -9.02 -12.21 72.39
C THR A 699 -8.96 -11.30 73.60
N ALA A 700 -9.94 -11.41 74.49
CA ALA A 700 -9.88 -10.88 75.84
C ALA A 700 -10.21 -11.96 76.88
N THR A 701 -9.50 -11.96 78.00
CA THR A 701 -9.75 -12.83 79.15
C THR A 701 -10.66 -12.14 80.15
N GLY A 702 -11.76 -12.78 80.51
CA GLY A 702 -12.58 -12.44 81.67
C GLY A 702 -12.10 -13.22 82.89
N THR A 703 -11.76 -12.52 83.97
CA THR A 703 -11.22 -13.12 85.21
C THR A 703 -12.20 -12.93 86.38
N ILE A 704 -12.80 -14.02 86.84
CA ILE A 704 -13.72 -14.07 87.98
C ILE A 704 -12.90 -14.28 89.26
N GLN A 705 -13.00 -13.33 90.20
CA GLN A 705 -12.33 -13.42 91.50
C GLN A 705 -13.34 -13.87 92.57
N ASP A 706 -13.12 -15.05 93.14
CA ASP A 706 -13.79 -15.52 94.36
C ASP A 706 -13.45 -14.60 95.56
N ASP A 707 -14.47 -14.19 96.33
CA ASP A 707 -14.32 -13.34 97.53
C ASP A 707 -14.33 -14.12 98.86
N ASP A 708 -14.52 -15.45 98.85
CA ASP A 708 -14.40 -16.29 100.04
C ASP A 708 -12.93 -16.37 100.53
N ASN A 709 -12.64 -15.87 101.74
CA ASN A 709 -11.32 -16.09 102.39
C ASN A 709 -11.36 -16.00 103.93
N CYS A 710 -10.48 -16.75 104.61
CA CYS A 710 -10.34 -16.75 106.07
C CYS A 710 -9.66 -15.48 106.63
N VAL A 711 -8.56 -15.03 106.01
CA VAL A 711 -7.73 -13.89 106.48
C VAL A 711 -6.90 -13.30 105.32
N ALA A 712 -6.61 -11.99 105.40
CA ALA A 712 -5.85 -11.26 104.37
C ALA A 712 -4.36 -11.71 104.27
N ALA A 713 -3.80 -11.59 103.07
CA ALA A 713 -2.43 -12.00 102.70
C ALA A 713 -1.31 -11.12 103.28
N PRO A 714 -0.04 -11.60 103.27
CA PRO A 714 1.14 -10.74 103.42
C PRO A 714 1.24 -9.71 102.27
N ILE A 715 2.02 -8.65 102.49
CA ILE A 715 2.34 -7.61 101.49
C ILE A 715 3.78 -7.82 101.00
N LEU A 716 4.01 -7.82 99.69
CA LEU A 716 5.34 -7.94 99.07
C LEU A 716 6.14 -6.64 99.20
N ASP A 717 7.45 -6.74 99.41
CA ASP A 717 8.41 -5.63 99.38
C ASP A 717 9.26 -5.69 98.11
N GLU A 718 8.80 -5.01 97.05
CA GLU A 718 9.46 -4.93 95.75
C GLU A 718 10.77 -4.09 95.77
N SER A 719 11.13 -3.46 96.89
CA SER A 719 12.38 -2.71 97.00
C SER A 719 13.62 -3.59 97.22
N VAL A 720 13.41 -4.89 97.45
CA VAL A 720 14.46 -5.90 97.59
C VAL A 720 14.74 -6.55 96.24
N SER A 721 15.98 -6.45 95.75
CA SER A 721 16.38 -7.11 94.49
C SER A 721 16.16 -8.61 94.58
N ASN A 722 15.57 -9.19 93.53
CA ASN A 722 15.42 -10.63 93.32
C ASN A 722 16.45 -11.21 92.33
N ILE A 723 17.28 -10.35 91.73
CA ILE A 723 18.38 -10.73 90.83
C ILE A 723 19.70 -10.74 91.61
N TYR A 724 20.42 -11.85 91.49
CA TYR A 724 21.74 -12.09 92.09
C TYR A 724 22.80 -12.29 91.02
N CYS A 725 23.69 -11.31 90.87
CA CYS A 725 24.84 -11.37 89.96
C CYS A 725 26.01 -12.13 90.59
N VAL A 726 26.56 -13.11 89.87
CA VAL A 726 27.70 -13.96 90.31
C VAL A 726 28.83 -13.96 89.27
N GLU A 727 30.09 -14.17 89.69
CA GLU A 727 31.23 -14.16 88.74
C GLU A 727 31.22 -15.37 87.79
N ASN A 728 30.70 -16.52 88.22
CA ASN A 728 30.59 -17.75 87.43
C ASN A 728 29.23 -18.43 87.66
N ALA A 729 28.74 -19.19 86.68
CA ALA A 729 27.45 -19.89 86.77
C ALA A 729 27.34 -20.96 87.88
N ASP A 730 28.47 -21.39 88.45
CA ASP A 730 28.53 -22.35 89.58
C ASP A 730 28.78 -21.67 90.94
N ASP A 731 28.96 -20.34 90.97
CA ASP A 731 29.21 -19.63 92.23
C ASP A 731 27.96 -19.57 93.11
N PRO A 732 28.11 -19.73 94.44
CA PRO A 732 26.98 -19.75 95.36
C PRO A 732 26.42 -18.34 95.57
N PHE A 733 25.10 -18.23 95.59
CA PHE A 733 24.36 -17.08 96.09
C PHE A 733 23.45 -17.52 97.24
N SER A 734 22.91 -16.57 98.00
CA SER A 734 22.00 -16.83 99.12
C SER A 734 20.99 -15.69 99.20
N ALA A 735 19.70 -16.04 99.21
CA ALA A 735 18.60 -15.11 99.41
C ALA A 735 17.79 -15.49 100.66
N ASN A 736 17.32 -14.48 101.38
CA ASN A 736 16.46 -14.64 102.56
C ASN A 736 15.05 -14.17 102.20
N LEU A 737 14.13 -15.11 102.01
CA LEU A 737 12.76 -14.84 101.57
C LEU A 737 11.99 -13.94 102.55
N PHE A 738 12.37 -13.92 103.83
CA PHE A 738 11.75 -13.03 104.83
C PHE A 738 12.09 -11.55 104.65
N ASP A 739 13.10 -11.19 103.84
CA ASP A 739 13.41 -9.78 103.57
C ASP A 739 12.41 -9.16 102.58
N TYR A 740 11.77 -9.97 101.72
CA TYR A 740 10.74 -9.55 100.76
C TYR A 740 9.36 -9.30 101.38
N THR A 741 9.21 -9.35 102.72
CA THR A 741 7.99 -8.88 103.38
C THR A 741 8.23 -8.45 104.83
N SER A 742 7.76 -7.26 105.18
CA SER A 742 7.73 -6.77 106.57
C SER A 742 6.44 -7.12 107.32
N SER A 743 5.58 -7.95 106.74
CA SER A 743 4.22 -8.22 107.23
C SER A 743 4.19 -9.10 108.48
N THR A 744 3.53 -8.64 109.54
CA THR A 744 3.38 -9.41 110.78
C THR A 744 2.20 -10.38 110.71
N ALA A 745 2.44 -11.67 110.96
CA ALA A 745 1.40 -12.70 110.94
C ALA A 745 0.21 -12.38 111.88
N PRO A 746 -1.04 -12.41 111.38
CA PRO A 746 -2.25 -12.31 112.19
C PRO A 746 -2.31 -13.36 113.31
N ALA A 747 -2.93 -13.02 114.43
CA ALA A 747 -2.98 -13.88 115.61
C ALA A 747 -3.73 -15.21 115.32
N GLY A 748 -3.02 -16.33 115.43
CA GLY A 748 -3.50 -17.67 115.06
C GLY A 748 -2.79 -18.25 113.84
N THR A 749 -2.12 -17.41 113.05
CA THR A 749 -1.41 -17.79 111.82
C THR A 749 0.11 -17.65 111.96
N VAL A 750 0.85 -18.25 111.03
CA VAL A 750 2.30 -18.09 110.87
C VAL A 750 2.65 -17.71 109.43
N LEU A 751 3.64 -16.82 109.23
CA LEU A 751 4.19 -16.55 107.91
C LEU A 751 5.00 -17.76 107.44
N THR A 752 4.57 -18.36 106.34
CA THR A 752 5.13 -19.59 105.75
C THR A 752 5.47 -19.33 104.30
N TRP A 753 6.58 -19.90 103.83
CA TRP A 753 7.01 -19.87 102.43
C TRP A 753 6.87 -21.26 101.80
N SER A 754 6.66 -21.35 100.50
CA SER A 754 6.48 -22.61 99.75
C SER A 754 7.17 -22.57 98.39
N ARG A 755 7.54 -23.74 97.86
CA ARG A 755 8.05 -23.92 96.47
C ARG A 755 6.94 -24.11 95.42
N VAL A 756 5.67 -24.02 95.83
CA VAL A 756 4.48 -24.09 94.94
C VAL A 756 3.42 -23.10 95.40
N SER A 757 2.61 -22.61 94.46
CA SER A 757 1.60 -21.57 94.69
C SER A 757 0.48 -21.99 95.64
N ASN A 758 0.03 -23.25 95.61
CA ASN A 758 -1.04 -23.72 96.49
C ASN A 758 -0.57 -23.76 97.97
N PRO A 759 -1.11 -22.88 98.85
CA PRO A 759 -0.62 -22.74 100.23
C PRO A 759 -1.05 -23.90 101.14
N LEU A 760 -2.02 -24.72 100.73
CA LEU A 760 -2.46 -25.91 101.47
C LEU A 760 -1.59 -27.15 101.19
N ASN A 761 -0.65 -27.09 100.23
CA ASN A 761 0.30 -28.17 99.99
C ASN A 761 1.47 -28.15 101.01
N THR A 762 1.19 -28.67 102.21
CA THR A 762 2.13 -28.72 103.34
C THR A 762 3.44 -29.47 103.07
N ASN A 763 3.52 -30.32 102.04
CA ASN A 763 4.77 -30.99 101.66
C ASN A 763 5.75 -30.06 100.92
N SER A 764 5.26 -28.94 100.39
CA SER A 764 6.04 -27.93 99.65
C SER A 764 6.40 -26.71 100.50
N HIS A 765 5.93 -26.65 101.75
CA HIS A 765 6.30 -25.61 102.72
C HIS A 765 7.78 -25.70 103.06
N LEU A 766 8.45 -24.55 103.04
CA LEU A 766 9.83 -24.39 103.48
C LEU A 766 9.90 -24.36 105.00
N THR A 767 10.92 -25.00 105.57
CA THR A 767 11.31 -24.69 106.94
C THR A 767 11.89 -23.28 107.02
N VAL A 768 11.81 -22.63 108.20
CA VAL A 768 12.37 -21.28 108.40
C VAL A 768 13.84 -21.19 108.03
N ALA A 769 14.61 -22.27 108.20
CA ALA A 769 16.03 -22.31 107.82
C ALA A 769 16.23 -22.38 106.30
N GLU A 770 15.40 -23.10 105.55
CA GLU A 770 15.44 -23.10 104.08
C GLU A 770 15.01 -21.74 103.53
N ALA A 771 13.96 -21.12 104.07
CA ALA A 771 13.47 -19.83 103.61
C ALA A 771 14.41 -18.65 103.94
N GLN A 772 15.39 -18.84 104.85
CA GLN A 772 16.39 -17.82 105.19
C GLN A 772 17.68 -17.91 104.35
N ASP A 773 17.86 -18.98 103.58
CA ASP A 773 19.10 -19.29 102.87
C ASP A 773 18.76 -20.13 101.62
N VAL A 774 18.01 -19.54 100.67
CA VAL A 774 17.72 -20.19 99.38
C VAL A 774 18.87 -19.93 98.40
N ASP A 775 19.39 -21.02 97.83
CA ASP A 775 20.54 -21.08 96.93
C ASP A 775 20.16 -21.55 95.51
N LEU A 776 18.85 -21.65 95.23
CA LEU A 776 18.29 -22.12 93.96
C LEU A 776 17.38 -21.05 93.33
N PRO A 777 17.60 -20.67 92.04
CA PRO A 777 16.72 -19.76 91.33
C PRO A 777 15.39 -20.45 91.02
N ALA A 778 14.29 -19.91 91.53
CA ALA A 778 12.93 -20.45 91.45
C ALA A 778 11.89 -19.45 91.97
N SER A 779 10.61 -19.74 91.71
CA SER A 779 9.46 -19.14 92.39
C SER A 779 9.38 -19.58 93.86
N TYR A 780 9.09 -18.65 94.76
CA TYR A 780 8.75 -18.92 96.15
C TYR A 780 7.51 -18.13 96.58
N TYR A 781 6.61 -18.77 97.33
CA TYR A 781 5.28 -18.23 97.65
C TYR A 781 5.11 -18.05 99.17
N GLY A 782 4.83 -16.82 99.62
CA GLY A 782 4.71 -16.45 101.04
C GLY A 782 3.26 -16.18 101.45
N PHE A 783 2.79 -16.76 102.55
CA PHE A 783 1.39 -16.65 103.01
C PHE A 783 1.29 -16.81 104.53
N PHE A 784 0.16 -16.41 105.11
CA PHE A 784 -0.18 -16.71 106.50
C PHE A 784 -0.96 -18.02 106.57
N TYR A 785 -0.42 -19.00 107.31
CA TYR A 785 -1.01 -20.33 107.46
C TYR A 785 -1.56 -20.55 108.88
N ASP A 786 -2.78 -21.08 108.98
CA ASP A 786 -3.39 -21.56 110.23
C ASP A 786 -3.42 -23.10 110.23
N GLU A 787 -2.52 -23.71 111.01
CA GLU A 787 -2.41 -25.17 111.14
C GLU A 787 -3.62 -25.79 111.90
N ASP A 788 -4.25 -25.04 112.82
CA ASP A 788 -5.36 -25.53 113.63
C ASP A 788 -6.68 -25.58 112.83
N ASN A 789 -6.87 -24.65 111.88
CA ASN A 789 -8.06 -24.56 111.03
C ASN A 789 -7.85 -25.07 109.60
N ASN A 790 -6.62 -25.43 109.21
CA ASN A 790 -6.23 -25.85 107.85
C ASN A 790 -6.69 -24.82 106.79
N CYS A 791 -6.47 -23.54 107.07
CA CYS A 791 -6.77 -22.44 106.17
C CYS A 791 -5.52 -21.58 105.96
N ALA A 792 -5.41 -20.95 104.79
CA ALA A 792 -4.34 -20.04 104.44
C ALA A 792 -4.92 -18.73 103.94
N SER A 793 -4.16 -17.64 104.08
CA SER A 793 -4.40 -16.43 103.31
C SER A 793 -4.04 -16.64 101.83
N GLY A 794 -4.33 -15.63 101.00
CA GLY A 794 -3.64 -15.48 99.71
C GLY A 794 -2.11 -15.40 99.85
N THR A 795 -1.40 -15.59 98.73
CA THR A 795 0.06 -15.67 98.64
C THR A 795 0.69 -14.46 97.97
N ILE A 796 1.88 -14.05 98.43
CA ILE A 796 2.84 -13.24 97.64
C ILE A 796 3.82 -14.16 96.92
N GLU A 797 4.35 -13.75 95.77
CA GLU A 797 5.35 -14.51 95.01
C GLU A 797 6.68 -13.75 94.91
N VAL A 798 7.79 -14.47 95.02
CA VAL A 798 9.16 -13.95 94.84
C VAL A 798 9.89 -14.85 93.83
N GLN A 799 10.29 -14.27 92.70
CA GLN A 799 11.03 -14.94 91.64
C GLN A 799 12.53 -14.73 91.82
N ILE A 800 13.26 -15.71 92.35
CA ILE A 800 14.71 -15.60 92.56
C ILE A 800 15.46 -15.93 91.27
N VAL A 801 16.25 -14.99 90.76
CA VAL A 801 17.01 -15.08 89.50
C VAL A 801 18.50 -14.98 89.78
N ARG A 802 19.32 -15.79 89.09
CA ARG A 802 20.78 -15.81 89.22
C ARG A 802 21.43 -15.65 87.85
N ASN A 803 22.09 -14.51 87.64
CA ASN A 803 22.74 -14.15 86.38
C ASN A 803 24.26 -14.07 86.56
N VAL A 804 25.02 -14.30 85.49
CA VAL A 804 26.48 -14.22 85.51
C VAL A 804 26.91 -12.81 85.14
N LEU A 805 27.90 -12.26 85.82
CA LEU A 805 28.51 -10.98 85.47
C LEU A 805 29.19 -11.08 84.09
N PRO A 806 28.93 -10.14 83.16
CA PRO A 806 29.72 -10.05 81.94
C PRO A 806 31.19 -9.73 82.27
N GLN A 807 32.12 -10.00 81.35
CA GLN A 807 33.55 -9.74 81.55
C GLN A 807 34.11 -8.84 80.45
N LEU A 808 35.11 -8.02 80.78
CA LEU A 808 35.96 -7.33 79.81
C LEU A 808 37.27 -8.13 79.69
N THR A 809 37.41 -8.92 78.63
CA THR A 809 38.51 -9.88 78.45
C THR A 809 39.79 -9.22 77.95
N VAL A 810 39.67 -8.14 77.17
CA VAL A 810 40.79 -7.31 76.70
C VAL A 810 40.46 -5.84 76.89
N ILE A 811 41.45 -5.05 77.32
CA ILE A 811 41.39 -3.59 77.41
C ILE A 811 42.63 -3.02 76.74
N ASN A 812 42.45 -2.22 75.69
CA ASN A 812 43.53 -1.64 74.90
C ASN A 812 43.62 -0.12 75.13
N ASP A 813 44.61 0.29 75.96
CA ASP A 813 45.19 1.64 75.96
C ASP A 813 45.68 1.99 74.54
N ASN A 814 45.73 3.28 74.20
CA ASN A 814 46.34 3.75 72.94
C ASN A 814 47.17 5.02 73.17
N GLU A 815 48.22 5.24 72.36
CA GLU A 815 49.18 6.33 72.54
C GLU A 815 49.59 7.03 71.24
N ARG A 816 49.82 8.35 71.33
CA ARG A 816 50.17 9.23 70.20
C ARG A 816 51.22 10.26 70.61
N CYS A 817 52.11 10.61 69.70
CA CYS A 817 52.97 11.79 69.83
C CYS A 817 52.23 13.04 69.29
N GLY A 818 52.22 14.13 70.08
CA GLY A 818 51.55 15.39 69.72
C GLY A 818 50.02 15.34 69.85
N PRO A 819 49.33 16.50 69.76
CA PRO A 819 47.89 16.56 69.92
C PRO A 819 47.13 15.84 68.79
N GLY A 820 46.03 15.18 69.13
CA GLY A 820 45.18 14.47 68.16
C GLY A 820 44.21 13.48 68.79
N THR A 821 43.47 12.77 67.95
CA THR A 821 42.55 11.70 68.36
C THR A 821 43.27 10.36 68.52
N LEU A 822 42.67 9.48 69.33
CA LEU A 822 43.09 8.10 69.58
C LEU A 822 41.87 7.17 69.50
N LEU A 823 42.05 5.94 69.02
CA LEU A 823 41.01 4.91 69.04
C LEU A 823 41.30 3.96 70.21
N LEU A 824 40.43 3.96 71.22
CA LEU A 824 40.46 2.99 72.32
C LEU A 824 39.58 1.80 71.97
N SER A 825 39.90 0.61 72.49
CA SER A 825 39.05 -0.58 72.33
C SER A 825 39.05 -1.49 73.54
N VAL A 826 37.98 -2.26 73.67
CA VAL A 826 37.82 -3.37 74.62
C VAL A 826 37.19 -4.56 73.93
N GLU A 827 37.38 -5.76 74.48
CA GLU A 827 36.66 -6.98 74.08
C GLU A 827 35.82 -7.44 75.27
N PRO A 828 34.48 -7.44 75.18
CA PRO A 828 33.59 -7.98 76.21
C PRO A 828 33.40 -9.50 76.07
N SER A 829 32.68 -10.11 77.01
CA SER A 829 32.07 -11.43 76.84
C SER A 829 30.94 -11.38 75.81
N ASP A 830 30.83 -12.44 75.01
CA ASP A 830 29.85 -12.56 73.92
C ASP A 830 28.42 -12.30 74.42
N GLY A 831 27.74 -11.32 73.82
CA GLY A 831 26.40 -10.85 74.22
C GLY A 831 26.35 -9.58 75.09
N ALA A 832 27.44 -9.16 75.72
CA ALA A 832 27.43 -8.03 76.65
C ALA A 832 27.54 -6.65 75.97
N SER A 833 26.72 -5.70 76.42
CA SER A 833 26.73 -4.31 75.93
C SER A 833 27.82 -3.47 76.61
N VAL A 834 28.52 -2.61 75.87
CA VAL A 834 29.67 -1.82 76.37
C VAL A 834 29.33 -0.33 76.41
N ASN A 835 29.54 0.30 77.57
CA ASN A 835 29.30 1.73 77.82
C ASN A 835 30.60 2.44 78.23
N TRP A 836 30.91 3.58 77.58
CA TRP A 836 32.08 4.41 77.87
C TRP A 836 31.72 5.68 78.64
N TYR A 837 32.62 6.14 79.51
CA TYR A 837 32.46 7.29 80.40
C TYR A 837 33.74 8.13 80.46
N ASP A 838 33.61 9.43 80.73
CA ASP A 838 34.75 10.34 80.95
C ASP A 838 35.28 10.33 82.40
N SER A 839 34.53 9.70 83.32
CA SER A 839 34.84 9.66 84.74
C SER A 839 34.12 8.51 85.45
N LEU A 840 34.68 8.05 86.58
CA LEU A 840 34.08 7.00 87.41
C LEU A 840 32.66 7.36 87.92
N ASP A 841 32.41 8.63 88.20
CA ASP A 841 31.17 9.13 88.79
C ASP A 841 30.11 9.56 87.73
N ALA A 842 30.39 9.40 86.43
CA ALA A 842 29.48 9.84 85.37
C ALA A 842 28.20 8.98 85.30
N VAL A 843 27.02 9.63 85.29
CA VAL A 843 25.72 8.93 85.24
C VAL A 843 25.22 8.61 83.84
N THR A 844 25.80 9.22 82.81
CA THR A 844 25.44 9.03 81.39
C THR A 844 26.67 8.63 80.58
N PRO A 845 26.61 7.60 79.73
CA PRO A 845 27.73 7.24 78.87
C PRO A 845 27.99 8.32 77.83
N ILE A 846 29.27 8.48 77.45
CA ILE A 846 29.72 9.38 76.39
C ILE A 846 29.75 8.68 75.01
N ALA A 847 29.78 7.35 75.00
CA ALA A 847 29.73 6.50 73.82
C ALA A 847 29.34 5.06 74.22
N THR A 848 28.93 4.25 73.24
CA THR A 848 28.56 2.85 73.40
C THR A 848 29.19 1.99 72.31
N GLY A 849 29.52 0.73 72.62
CA GLY A 849 30.16 -0.22 71.71
C GLY A 849 31.62 -0.52 72.06
N GLU A 850 32.22 -1.51 71.40
CA GLU A 850 33.54 -2.07 71.74
C GLU A 850 34.73 -1.12 71.49
N THR A 851 34.54 -0.07 70.68
CA THR A 851 35.58 0.92 70.36
C THR A 851 35.10 2.34 70.61
N PHE A 852 36.02 3.22 70.99
CA PHE A 852 35.74 4.63 71.24
C PHE A 852 36.84 5.52 70.66
N THR A 853 36.48 6.39 69.71
CA THR A 853 37.39 7.41 69.21
C THR A 853 37.34 8.62 70.14
N THR A 854 38.46 8.95 70.77
CA THR A 854 38.55 10.13 71.64
C THR A 854 38.36 11.41 70.82
N PRO A 855 37.83 12.49 71.43
CA PRO A 855 38.06 13.85 70.94
C PRO A 855 39.55 14.16 70.76
N SER A 856 39.89 15.24 70.07
CA SER A 856 41.29 15.65 69.91
C SER A 856 41.89 16.06 71.27
N LEU A 857 42.83 15.26 71.76
CA LEU A 857 43.49 15.44 73.05
C LEU A 857 44.80 16.21 72.87
N ASN A 858 45.10 17.12 73.81
CA ASN A 858 46.37 17.83 73.90
C ASN A 858 47.21 17.40 75.13
N ALA A 859 46.70 16.46 75.91
CA ALA A 859 47.34 15.84 77.07
C ALA A 859 46.73 14.45 77.30
N THR A 860 47.42 13.59 78.03
CA THR A 860 46.91 12.24 78.39
C THR A 860 45.60 12.32 79.15
N ALA A 861 44.61 11.52 78.72
CA ALA A 861 43.30 11.40 79.35
C ALA A 861 43.01 9.93 79.75
N THR A 862 42.11 9.74 80.72
CA THR A 862 41.63 8.42 81.13
C THR A 862 40.12 8.39 80.99
N TYR A 863 39.64 7.44 80.21
CA TYR A 863 38.23 7.11 80.07
C TYR A 863 37.94 5.85 80.90
N TYR A 864 36.65 5.55 81.09
CA TYR A 864 36.20 4.40 81.86
C TYR A 864 35.18 3.62 81.06
N VAL A 865 35.12 2.31 81.26
CA VAL A 865 34.29 1.40 80.48
C VAL A 865 33.71 0.31 81.36
N GLU A 866 32.45 -0.03 81.13
CA GLU A 866 31.74 -1.13 81.78
C GLU A 866 31.03 -2.00 80.73
N ALA A 867 30.87 -3.29 81.03
CA ALA A 867 30.02 -4.20 80.30
C ALA A 867 28.73 -4.47 81.10
N THR A 868 27.58 -4.56 80.42
CA THR A 868 26.26 -4.88 81.01
C THR A 868 25.54 -5.94 80.21
N GLU A 869 25.03 -6.96 80.89
CA GLU A 869 24.27 -8.07 80.33
C GLU A 869 23.32 -8.64 81.39
N ASN A 870 22.07 -8.97 81.03
CA ASN A 870 21.08 -9.59 81.94
C ASN A 870 20.95 -8.88 83.30
N GLU A 871 20.86 -7.54 83.28
CA GLU A 871 20.80 -6.66 84.47
C GLU A 871 22.02 -6.72 85.42
N CYS A 872 23.09 -7.40 85.01
CA CYS A 872 24.38 -7.42 85.71
C CYS A 872 25.41 -6.54 84.99
N THR A 873 26.00 -5.60 85.73
CA THR A 873 27.00 -4.64 85.23
C THR A 873 28.34 -4.82 85.94
N THR A 874 29.44 -4.77 85.19
CA THR A 874 30.81 -4.80 85.75
C THR A 874 31.18 -3.53 86.50
N GLU A 875 32.10 -3.61 87.47
CA GLU A 875 32.81 -2.40 87.92
C GLU A 875 33.60 -1.75 86.76
N ARG A 876 33.45 -0.43 86.60
CA ARG A 876 34.11 0.36 85.55
C ARG A 876 35.64 0.21 85.58
N GLN A 877 36.21 -0.21 84.47
CA GLN A 877 37.66 -0.30 84.28
C GLN A 877 38.20 0.96 83.56
N PRO A 878 39.41 1.44 83.89
CA PRO A 878 40.03 2.58 83.21
C PRO A 878 40.70 2.17 81.88
N VAL A 879 40.61 3.04 80.87
CA VAL A 879 41.32 2.94 79.59
C VAL A 879 42.03 4.27 79.31
N VAL A 880 43.33 4.24 79.02
CA VAL A 880 44.17 5.44 78.95
C VAL A 880 44.51 5.81 77.51
N ALA A 881 44.19 7.06 77.15
CA ALA A 881 44.59 7.70 75.90
C ALA A 881 45.82 8.59 76.16
N ARG A 882 47.01 8.12 75.80
CA ARG A 882 48.29 8.78 76.14
C ARG A 882 48.74 9.74 75.04
N ILE A 883 49.02 10.99 75.42
CA ILE A 883 49.58 12.01 74.52
C ILE A 883 50.98 12.38 74.99
N GLY A 884 51.98 12.05 74.17
CA GLY A 884 53.37 12.43 74.38
C GLY A 884 53.62 13.89 73.98
N SER A 885 54.43 14.59 74.76
CA SER A 885 54.91 15.94 74.47
C SER A 885 56.24 15.89 73.71
N GLN A 886 56.30 16.49 72.52
CA GLN A 886 57.53 16.60 71.74
C GLN A 886 58.30 17.86 72.15
N ALA A 887 59.59 17.72 72.47
CA ALA A 887 60.50 18.86 72.64
C ALA A 887 60.95 19.39 71.27
N SER A 888 61.24 20.68 71.17
CA SER A 888 61.64 21.34 69.92
C SER A 888 63.16 21.39 69.78
N VAL A 889 63.72 20.93 68.65
CA VAL A 889 65.12 21.22 68.26
C VAL A 889 65.34 22.67 67.81
N GLY A 890 64.27 23.47 67.73
CA GLY A 890 64.32 24.83 67.20
C GLY A 890 64.71 24.87 65.73
N THR A 891 65.34 25.97 65.31
CA THR A 891 65.94 26.10 63.98
C THR A 891 67.46 26.08 64.10
N ALA A 892 68.09 25.13 63.41
CA ALA A 892 69.54 25.01 63.29
C ALA A 892 70.08 25.87 62.15
N THR A 893 71.29 26.41 62.34
CA THR A 893 72.02 27.19 61.34
C THR A 893 73.47 26.74 61.26
N ASN A 894 73.89 26.27 60.09
CA ASN A 894 75.29 25.93 59.82
C ASN A 894 76.20 27.16 59.99
N GLY A 895 77.48 26.91 60.24
CA GLY A 895 78.47 27.97 60.45
C GLY A 895 79.75 27.72 59.65
N SER A 896 80.58 28.75 59.54
CA SER A 896 81.96 28.63 59.09
C SER A 896 82.90 29.27 60.10
N ILE A 897 84.12 28.75 60.20
CA ILE A 897 85.13 29.16 61.18
C ILE A 897 86.51 28.95 60.56
N CYS A 898 87.47 29.84 60.84
CA CYS A 898 88.83 29.67 60.34
C CYS A 898 89.59 28.70 61.25
N ASN A 899 90.48 27.87 60.70
CA ASN A 899 91.40 27.05 61.50
C ASN A 899 92.66 27.82 61.97
N VAL A 900 92.88 29.04 61.47
CA VAL A 900 94.07 29.86 61.79
C VAL A 900 93.66 31.20 62.44
N VAL A 901 94.10 31.44 63.68
CA VAL A 901 93.82 32.67 64.47
C VAL A 901 94.21 33.97 63.76
N ALA A 902 95.17 33.92 62.82
CA ALA A 902 95.56 35.09 62.05
C ALA A 902 94.53 35.48 60.95
N ASN A 903 93.68 34.54 60.53
CA ASN A 903 92.76 34.69 59.40
C ASN A 903 91.30 34.88 59.83
N GLY A 904 90.94 34.53 61.07
CA GLY A 904 89.59 34.75 61.60
C GLY A 904 89.42 34.31 63.05
N LEU A 905 88.16 34.23 63.51
CA LEU A 905 87.83 33.55 64.76
C LEU A 905 88.02 32.04 64.57
N THR A 906 88.50 31.36 65.60
CA THR A 906 88.75 29.91 65.60
C THR A 906 87.84 29.13 66.55
N ALA A 907 87.14 29.80 67.46
CA ALA A 907 86.19 29.17 68.38
C ALA A 907 84.75 29.56 68.04
N ILE A 908 83.84 28.58 68.07
CA ILE A 908 82.39 28.80 67.91
C ILE A 908 81.62 28.23 69.10
N ASP A 909 80.56 28.92 69.49
CA ASP A 909 79.57 28.43 70.45
C ASP A 909 78.46 27.70 69.68
N LEU A 910 78.33 26.38 69.87
CA LEU A 910 77.33 25.59 69.17
C LEU A 910 75.90 25.96 69.58
N ASP A 911 75.66 26.36 70.84
CA ASP A 911 74.32 26.79 71.27
C ASP A 911 73.87 28.05 70.53
N SER A 912 74.82 28.90 70.10
CA SER A 912 74.51 30.08 69.29
C SER A 912 74.03 29.75 67.85
N ARG A 913 74.14 28.48 67.43
CA ARG A 913 73.70 27.99 66.11
C ARG A 913 72.25 27.50 66.11
N LEU A 914 71.63 27.36 67.28
CA LEU A 914 70.22 27.01 67.45
C LEU A 914 69.42 28.25 67.86
N ASN A 915 68.18 28.35 67.37
CA ASN A 915 67.22 29.35 67.81
C ASN A 915 65.88 28.69 68.17
N GLY A 916 65.38 28.97 69.37
CA GLY A 916 64.10 28.40 69.86
C GLY A 916 64.15 26.89 70.16
N ALA A 917 65.32 26.33 70.45
CA ALA A 917 65.49 24.95 70.89
C ALA A 917 65.20 24.78 72.39
N ASP A 918 64.51 23.70 72.73
CA ASP A 918 64.35 23.20 74.10
C ASP A 918 65.63 22.48 74.56
N PRO A 919 65.85 22.26 75.88
CA PRO A 919 67.07 21.66 76.40
C PRO A 919 67.46 20.33 75.75
N GLY A 920 68.76 20.16 75.55
CA GLY A 920 69.35 19.06 74.79
C GLY A 920 70.86 18.96 74.97
N VAL A 921 71.45 17.97 74.31
CA VAL A 921 72.86 17.63 74.41
C VAL A 921 73.48 17.61 73.01
N TRP A 922 74.61 18.31 72.87
CA TRP A 922 75.45 18.19 71.68
C TRP A 922 76.36 16.97 71.74
N ILE A 923 76.48 16.28 70.61
CA ILE A 923 77.51 15.28 70.35
C ILE A 923 78.25 15.65 69.07
N PHE A 924 79.55 15.36 69.03
CA PHE A 924 80.31 15.40 67.78
C PHE A 924 79.98 14.12 66.99
N VAL A 925 79.57 14.27 65.73
CA VAL A 925 79.17 13.16 64.85
C VAL A 925 80.35 12.74 63.99
N SER A 926 80.91 13.68 63.22
CA SER A 926 81.94 13.41 62.23
C SER A 926 82.69 14.67 61.83
N GLY A 927 83.92 14.50 61.34
CA GLY A 927 84.76 15.57 60.81
C GLY A 927 86.19 15.09 60.58
N PRO A 928 87.03 15.89 59.90
CA PRO A 928 88.44 15.54 59.63
C PRO A 928 89.26 15.21 60.88
N ASP A 929 89.00 15.92 61.99
CA ASP A 929 89.61 15.68 63.31
C ASP A 929 88.53 15.41 64.37
N ASN A 930 88.88 14.69 65.44
CA ASN A 930 87.99 14.49 66.58
C ASN A 930 87.91 15.74 67.46
N MET A 931 86.72 16.33 67.57
CA MET A 931 86.49 17.56 68.34
C MET A 931 85.96 17.27 69.75
N THR A 932 86.47 18.01 70.75
CA THR A 932 85.95 17.97 72.12
C THR A 932 85.03 19.16 72.38
N ILE A 933 83.77 18.88 72.69
CA ILE A 933 82.79 19.89 73.10
C ILE A 933 83.02 20.22 74.58
N SER A 934 83.11 21.50 74.92
CA SER A 934 83.26 21.96 76.30
C SER A 934 81.95 21.84 77.08
N SER A 935 82.00 21.93 78.41
CA SER A 935 80.80 21.93 79.27
C SER A 935 79.93 23.19 79.15
N THR A 936 80.27 24.09 78.23
CA THR A 936 79.48 25.27 77.85
C THR A 936 79.28 25.32 76.33
N ASN A 937 79.31 24.16 75.66
CA ASN A 937 79.02 23.95 74.23
C ASN A 937 79.85 24.75 73.21
N VAL A 938 80.91 25.42 73.66
CA VAL A 938 81.94 26.04 72.80
C VAL A 938 82.93 24.98 72.33
N VAL A 939 83.29 25.05 71.05
CA VAL A 939 84.31 24.22 70.38
C VAL A 939 85.39 25.13 69.79
N GLU A 940 86.66 24.73 69.92
CA GLU A 940 87.84 25.45 69.44
C GLU A 940 88.46 24.69 68.24
N PHE A 941 88.72 25.41 67.15
CA PHE A 941 89.23 24.88 65.88
C PHE A 941 90.62 25.44 65.51
N GLU A 942 91.31 26.17 66.40
CA GLU A 942 92.71 26.59 66.15
C GLU A 942 93.60 25.37 65.87
N GLY A 943 94.08 25.26 64.63
CA GLY A 943 94.92 24.16 64.15
C GLY A 943 94.16 22.91 63.68
N ALA A 944 92.83 22.96 63.54
CA ALA A 944 92.03 21.87 62.97
C ALA A 944 92.18 21.76 61.44
N THR A 945 92.06 20.55 60.90
CA THR A 945 92.13 20.31 59.45
C THR A 945 90.94 20.93 58.72
N SER A 946 91.14 21.54 57.55
CA SER A 946 90.04 22.05 56.71
C SER A 946 89.03 20.95 56.34
N GLY A 947 87.74 21.27 56.35
CA GLY A 947 86.63 20.37 56.04
C GLY A 947 85.39 20.62 56.91
N ALA A 948 84.32 19.86 56.63
CA ALA A 948 83.06 19.93 57.37
C ALA A 948 83.13 19.15 58.70
N TYR A 949 82.77 19.80 59.82
CA TYR A 949 82.63 19.18 61.12
C TYR A 949 81.16 19.19 61.55
N VAL A 950 80.55 18.01 61.69
CA VAL A 950 79.14 17.83 61.99
C VAL A 950 78.94 17.58 63.48
N PHE A 951 78.05 18.37 64.08
CA PHE A 951 77.62 18.23 65.46
C PHE A 951 76.12 17.99 65.49
N SER A 952 75.66 17.01 66.26
CA SER A 952 74.26 16.67 66.44
C SER A 952 73.76 17.21 67.77
N TYR A 953 72.67 17.96 67.75
CA TYR A 953 71.92 18.35 68.93
C TYR A 953 70.69 17.48 69.08
N THR A 954 70.64 16.69 70.15
CA THR A 954 69.46 15.89 70.51
C THR A 954 68.81 16.52 71.73
N THR A 955 67.52 16.86 71.64
CA THR A 955 66.73 17.31 72.79
C THR A 955 66.67 16.22 73.88
N THR A 956 66.37 16.57 75.13
CA THR A 956 66.25 15.58 76.23
C THR A 956 64.85 15.40 76.80
N ASP A 957 63.94 16.32 76.48
CA ASP A 957 62.73 16.54 77.28
C ASP A 957 61.43 16.05 76.57
N SER A 958 61.54 15.31 75.46
CA SER A 958 60.38 14.66 74.84
C SER A 958 59.88 13.50 75.69
N THR A 959 58.57 13.32 75.78
CA THR A 959 57.95 12.22 76.52
C THR A 959 57.36 11.18 75.57
N ALA A 960 57.67 9.90 75.82
CA ALA A 960 57.18 8.78 75.03
C ALA A 960 55.65 8.81 74.88
N PRO A 961 55.09 8.51 73.69
CA PRO A 961 55.76 7.90 72.52
C PRO A 961 56.52 8.89 71.61
N CYS A 962 56.66 10.18 71.96
CA CYS A 962 57.58 11.05 71.23
C CYS A 962 59.04 10.68 71.52
N GLU A 963 59.81 10.34 70.47
CA GLU A 963 61.26 10.31 70.55
C GLU A 963 61.83 11.74 70.61
N ASN A 964 63.03 11.89 71.16
CA ASN A 964 63.73 13.17 71.20
C ASN A 964 64.21 13.55 69.79
N PRO A 965 63.66 14.61 69.15
CA PRO A 965 64.18 15.05 67.87
C PRO A 965 65.64 15.48 67.99
N THR A 966 66.34 15.25 66.88
CA THR A 966 67.75 15.55 66.68
C THR A 966 67.90 16.46 65.46
N VAL A 967 68.81 17.43 65.52
CA VAL A 967 69.19 18.26 64.38
C VAL A 967 70.71 18.36 64.30
N GLU A 968 71.25 18.33 63.08
CA GLU A 968 72.69 18.50 62.86
C GLU A 968 73.01 19.96 62.50
N VAL A 969 74.17 20.42 62.97
CA VAL A 969 74.81 21.67 62.59
C VAL A 969 76.20 21.33 62.06
N THR A 970 76.43 21.68 60.81
CA THR A 970 77.73 21.57 60.17
C THR A 970 78.49 22.88 60.34
N ILE A 971 79.72 22.78 60.88
CA ILE A 971 80.70 23.85 60.93
C ILE A 971 81.74 23.57 59.85
N ASN A 972 81.71 24.34 58.77
CA ASN A 972 82.72 24.28 57.72
C ASN A 972 83.97 25.03 58.19
N VAL A 973 85.01 24.27 58.50
CA VAL A 973 86.34 24.78 58.83
C VAL A 973 87.10 24.93 57.53
N SER A 974 87.71 26.08 57.26
CA SER A 974 88.54 26.25 56.06
C SER A 974 89.73 27.18 56.26
N ASP A 975 90.69 27.06 55.34
CA ASP A 975 91.83 27.96 55.15
C ASP A 975 91.45 29.23 54.35
N CYS A 976 90.39 29.12 53.53
CA CYS A 976 89.75 30.09 52.62
C CYS A 976 90.47 30.47 51.29
N GLU A 977 89.87 30.52 50.08
CA GLU A 977 88.70 29.91 49.36
C GLU A 977 89.01 30.07 47.83
N THR A 978 88.74 29.11 46.91
CA THR A 978 89.22 29.18 45.48
C THR A 978 88.34 28.56 44.36
N ASP A 979 88.62 29.05 43.15
CA ASP A 979 88.46 28.51 41.77
C ASP A 979 89.69 27.61 41.48
N ASP A 980 89.50 26.40 40.93
CA ASP A 980 90.51 25.33 41.01
C ASP A 980 91.27 25.02 39.69
N ASP A 981 90.73 25.28 38.50
CA ASP A 981 91.43 25.21 37.20
C ASP A 981 91.51 26.56 36.43
N ASN A 982 90.68 27.56 36.77
CA ASN A 982 90.62 28.93 36.23
C ASN A 982 90.09 29.07 34.79
N ASP A 983 89.16 28.21 34.35
CA ASP A 983 88.38 28.45 33.10
C ASP A 983 87.47 29.69 33.24
N GLY A 984 87.04 30.01 34.46
CA GLY A 984 86.14 31.11 34.80
C GLY A 984 84.89 30.68 35.58
N LEU A 985 84.65 29.38 35.70
CA LEU A 985 83.67 28.76 36.58
C LEU A 985 84.30 28.48 37.96
N LEU A 986 83.46 28.35 38.98
CA LEU A 986 83.90 27.91 40.31
C LEU A 986 83.48 26.46 40.46
N GLY A 987 84.33 25.57 41.00
CA GLY A 987 84.11 24.10 41.10
C GLY A 987 82.78 23.56 41.68
N GLY A 988 81.84 24.42 42.09
CA GLY A 988 80.43 24.06 42.31
C GLY A 988 79.47 24.40 41.16
N GLN A 989 79.97 24.96 40.04
CA GLN A 989 79.22 25.36 38.85
C GLN A 989 79.41 24.33 37.73
N GLU A 990 80.65 23.89 37.44
CA GLU A 990 80.92 22.84 36.43
C GLU A 990 80.14 21.55 36.72
N VAL A 991 80.12 21.12 38.00
CA VAL A 991 79.38 19.93 38.47
C VAL A 991 77.87 19.99 38.16
N VAL A 992 77.29 21.17 37.96
CA VAL A 992 75.87 21.34 37.59
C VAL A 992 75.66 21.27 36.08
N LEU A 993 76.66 21.70 35.30
CA LEU A 993 76.65 21.72 33.84
C LEU A 993 77.04 20.37 33.23
N GLY A 994 77.81 19.57 33.97
CA GLY A 994 78.29 18.25 33.54
C GLY A 994 79.78 18.19 33.21
N THR A 995 80.46 19.33 33.25
CA THR A 995 81.90 19.49 32.99
C THR A 995 82.77 19.05 34.19
N ASP A 996 84.03 18.69 33.95
CA ASP A 996 84.96 18.25 35.02
C ASP A 996 85.66 19.46 35.64
N SER A 997 85.43 19.70 36.94
CA SER A 997 85.95 20.87 37.67
C SER A 997 87.46 20.84 37.98
N ASN A 998 88.24 20.23 37.09
CA ASN A 998 89.70 20.17 37.12
C ASN A 998 90.30 20.16 35.70
N ASP A 999 89.48 20.19 34.64
CA ASP A 999 89.90 20.15 33.24
C ASP A 999 89.10 21.22 32.47
N PRO A 1000 89.73 22.33 32.04
CA PRO A 1000 89.02 23.52 31.57
C PRO A 1000 88.42 23.38 30.15
N ASP A 1001 88.38 22.18 29.58
CA ASP A 1001 88.03 21.82 28.19
C ASP A 1001 87.58 20.35 28.23
N THR A 1002 86.29 20.11 28.51
CA THR A 1002 85.77 18.79 28.91
C THR A 1002 85.65 17.81 27.73
N ASP A 1003 85.24 18.26 26.54
CA ASP A 1003 85.12 17.40 25.36
C ASP A 1003 86.41 17.33 24.52
N GLY A 1004 87.33 18.28 24.69
CA GLY A 1004 88.66 18.28 24.10
C GLY A 1004 88.74 18.84 22.68
N ASP A 1005 87.73 19.61 22.23
CA ASP A 1005 87.76 20.25 20.90
C ASP A 1005 88.75 21.43 20.81
N GLY A 1006 89.06 22.06 21.96
CA GLY A 1006 90.08 23.08 22.13
C GLY A 1006 89.58 24.50 22.41
N LEU A 1007 88.32 24.65 22.80
CA LEU A 1007 87.79 25.81 23.51
C LEU A 1007 87.73 25.52 25.03
N GLU A 1008 87.43 26.52 25.87
CA GLU A 1008 87.37 26.35 27.32
C GLU A 1008 85.91 26.34 27.79
N ASP A 1009 85.52 25.42 28.68
CA ASP A 1009 84.13 25.14 29.10
C ASP A 1009 83.37 26.42 29.50
N GLY A 1010 84.03 27.32 30.24
CA GLY A 1010 83.50 28.62 30.64
C GLY A 1010 83.24 29.63 29.50
N GLU A 1011 83.92 29.53 28.35
CA GLU A 1011 83.57 30.32 27.14
C GLU A 1011 82.36 29.73 26.40
N GLU A 1012 82.16 28.41 26.44
CA GLU A 1012 81.14 27.69 25.66
C GLU A 1012 79.79 27.57 26.38
N VAL A 1013 79.80 27.40 27.70
CA VAL A 1013 78.62 27.61 28.55
C VAL A 1013 78.19 29.09 28.52
N GLY A 1014 79.17 30.00 28.43
CA GLY A 1014 78.95 31.44 28.33
C GLY A 1014 78.45 32.13 29.62
N ASP A 1015 78.02 33.39 29.49
CA ASP A 1015 77.71 34.30 30.61
C ASP A 1015 76.50 33.88 31.49
N ASP A 1016 75.61 32.98 31.04
CA ASP A 1016 74.41 32.54 31.80
C ASP A 1016 74.29 31.01 31.87
N ILE A 1017 74.86 30.44 32.93
CA ILE A 1017 74.93 28.99 33.20
C ILE A 1017 73.57 28.26 33.28
N ASN A 1018 72.44 28.96 33.23
CA ASN A 1018 71.10 28.35 33.24
C ASN A 1018 70.52 28.19 31.82
N ASN A 1019 71.21 28.73 30.81
CA ASN A 1019 70.91 28.58 29.39
C ASN A 1019 72.26 28.52 28.63
N PRO A 1020 73.01 27.41 28.75
CA PRO A 1020 74.23 27.18 27.96
C PRO A 1020 73.96 27.25 26.46
N LEU A 1021 75.03 27.35 25.66
CA LEU A 1021 74.94 27.33 24.21
C LEU A 1021 74.69 25.90 23.69
N ASP A 1022 73.98 25.84 22.57
CA ASP A 1022 73.49 24.68 21.81
C ASP A 1022 73.16 25.27 20.42
N GLU A 1023 74.15 25.25 19.50
CA GLU A 1023 74.05 26.04 18.24
C GLU A 1023 73.18 25.40 17.14
N ASP A 1024 72.94 24.08 17.17
CA ASP A 1024 72.11 23.37 16.18
C ASP A 1024 70.71 22.97 16.68
N GLY A 1025 70.53 22.84 18.00
CA GLY A 1025 69.25 22.59 18.66
C GLY A 1025 68.88 21.11 18.83
N ASP A 1026 69.83 20.17 18.77
CA ASP A 1026 69.59 18.74 19.02
C ASP A 1026 69.31 18.42 20.52
N GLY A 1027 69.82 19.28 21.43
CA GLY A 1027 69.62 19.21 22.88
C GLY A 1027 70.84 18.75 23.69
N ILE A 1028 72.00 18.53 23.06
CA ILE A 1028 73.31 18.52 23.70
C ILE A 1028 73.85 19.97 23.76
N ILE A 1029 74.66 20.30 24.75
CA ILE A 1029 75.24 21.65 24.89
C ILE A 1029 76.62 21.69 24.27
N ASP A 1030 77.01 22.82 23.69
CA ASP A 1030 78.24 22.96 22.88
C ASP A 1030 79.49 22.45 23.64
N ALA A 1031 79.63 22.74 24.94
CA ALA A 1031 80.74 22.30 25.81
C ALA A 1031 80.79 20.78 26.13
N LEU A 1032 79.99 19.96 25.44
CA LEU A 1032 79.93 18.51 25.55
C LEU A 1032 79.79 17.82 24.16
N ASP A 1033 79.89 18.56 23.05
CA ASP A 1033 79.71 18.05 21.68
C ASP A 1033 80.87 18.44 20.74
N SER A 1034 81.70 17.45 20.38
CA SER A 1034 83.00 17.73 19.76
C SER A 1034 82.88 18.19 18.30
N ASN A 1035 83.22 19.45 18.04
CA ASN A 1035 82.97 20.14 16.77
C ASN A 1035 83.65 19.61 15.48
N THR A 1036 84.37 18.47 15.49
CA THR A 1036 85.16 18.00 14.32
C THR A 1036 85.04 16.52 13.93
N GLU A 1037 84.21 15.71 14.60
CA GLU A 1037 83.95 14.33 14.17
C GLU A 1037 82.75 14.28 13.17
N ASP A 1038 82.75 13.28 12.28
CA ASP A 1038 81.75 13.00 11.24
C ASP A 1038 81.51 11.49 11.35
N ALA A 1039 80.52 11.12 12.17
CA ALA A 1039 80.42 9.78 12.74
C ALA A 1039 80.03 8.70 11.72
N ASP A 1040 79.24 9.02 10.69
CA ASP A 1040 78.82 8.08 9.63
C ASP A 1040 79.51 8.31 8.28
N ASN A 1041 80.30 9.38 8.13
CA ASN A 1041 81.11 9.72 6.97
C ASN A 1041 80.28 10.14 5.73
N ASP A 1042 79.10 10.74 5.92
CA ASP A 1042 78.32 11.38 4.85
C ASP A 1042 78.97 12.68 4.33
N GLY A 1043 79.76 13.35 5.17
CA GLY A 1043 80.49 14.59 4.86
C GLY A 1043 79.98 15.85 5.56
N VAL A 1044 79.02 15.75 6.47
CA VAL A 1044 78.63 16.74 7.48
C VAL A 1044 79.25 16.33 8.83
N ASN A 1045 79.70 17.29 9.65
CA ASN A 1045 80.19 16.99 11.01
C ASN A 1045 79.03 17.02 12.01
N ASP A 1046 79.17 16.25 13.09
CA ASP A 1046 78.06 15.90 14.00
C ASP A 1046 77.28 17.13 14.50
N GLN A 1047 77.96 18.22 14.94
CA GLN A 1047 77.38 19.52 15.32
C GLN A 1047 76.53 20.26 14.22
N GLN A 1048 76.43 19.70 13.01
CA GLN A 1048 75.66 20.22 11.88
C GLN A 1048 74.71 19.18 11.28
N ASP A 1049 74.67 17.95 11.80
CA ASP A 1049 73.75 16.89 11.39
C ASP A 1049 72.76 16.52 12.52
N PRO A 1050 71.50 16.99 12.45
CA PRO A 1050 70.44 16.62 13.40
C PRO A 1050 70.09 15.13 13.48
N ALA A 1051 70.73 14.26 12.68
CA ALA A 1051 70.54 12.80 12.70
C ALA A 1051 71.77 12.00 13.19
N ASN A 1052 72.95 12.62 13.32
CA ASN A 1052 74.21 12.13 13.90
C ASN A 1052 74.78 10.76 13.45
N ASN A 1053 74.07 9.92 12.68
CA ASN A 1053 74.53 8.58 12.25
C ASN A 1053 73.65 7.84 11.20
N ASN A 1054 72.94 8.52 10.30
CA ASN A 1054 72.06 7.89 9.30
C ASN A 1054 72.34 8.27 7.82
N PRO A 1055 73.12 7.46 7.06
CA PRO A 1055 73.73 7.89 5.78
C PRO A 1055 72.78 7.98 4.57
N CYS A 1056 71.49 7.61 4.66
CA CYS A 1056 70.51 7.86 3.58
C CYS A 1056 69.77 9.21 3.74
N ILE A 1057 70.03 9.96 4.82
CA ILE A 1057 69.57 11.33 5.06
C ILE A 1057 70.82 12.22 5.07
N PRO A 1058 70.83 13.41 4.44
CA PRO A 1058 69.74 14.05 3.70
C PRO A 1058 69.57 13.59 2.24
N ASN A 1059 70.35 12.62 1.72
CA ASN A 1059 70.36 12.26 0.30
C ASN A 1059 70.15 10.75 0.01
N ARG A 1060 68.90 10.36 -0.27
CA ARG A 1060 68.50 8.98 -0.62
C ARG A 1060 69.14 8.41 -1.89
N PHE A 1061 69.67 9.24 -2.80
CA PHE A 1061 70.25 8.79 -4.08
C PHE A 1061 71.78 8.60 -4.01
N ASN A 1062 72.33 8.26 -2.85
CA ASN A 1062 73.77 8.08 -2.63
C ASN A 1062 74.36 6.81 -3.30
N GLY A 1063 73.52 5.94 -3.89
CA GLY A 1063 73.91 4.72 -4.60
C GLY A 1063 74.12 3.49 -3.72
N SER A 1064 73.69 3.53 -2.45
CA SER A 1064 73.65 2.37 -1.54
C SER A 1064 72.29 2.17 -0.85
N CYS A 1065 71.34 3.09 -1.03
CA CYS A 1065 69.94 2.90 -0.65
C CYS A 1065 69.21 2.15 -1.81
N ASP A 1066 68.34 1.23 -1.41
CA ASP A 1066 67.50 0.32 -2.23
C ASP A 1066 66.14 0.32 -1.52
N SER A 1067 65.19 1.09 -2.07
CA SER A 1067 63.96 1.50 -1.38
C SER A 1067 62.83 0.47 -1.46
N ASP A 1068 62.73 -0.30 -2.54
CA ASP A 1068 61.68 -1.31 -2.75
C ASP A 1068 62.16 -2.76 -2.49
N GLY A 1069 63.46 -3.01 -2.51
CA GLY A 1069 64.08 -4.29 -2.20
C GLY A 1069 64.11 -5.32 -3.33
N ASP A 1070 63.90 -4.92 -4.59
CA ASP A 1070 63.96 -5.85 -5.75
C ASP A 1070 65.39 -6.37 -6.04
N GLY A 1071 66.41 -5.65 -5.59
CA GLY A 1071 67.84 -5.96 -5.71
C GLY A 1071 68.61 -5.18 -6.79
N ILE A 1072 68.03 -4.15 -7.41
CA ILE A 1072 68.76 -3.02 -7.99
C ILE A 1072 68.81 -1.84 -6.98
N SER A 1073 69.22 -0.64 -7.37
CA SER A 1073 69.32 0.50 -6.44
C SER A 1073 68.65 1.73 -7.03
N ASP A 1074 68.10 2.59 -6.18
CA ASP A 1074 67.32 3.78 -6.59
C ASP A 1074 68.06 4.66 -7.62
N LEU A 1075 69.39 4.68 -7.54
CA LEU A 1075 70.26 5.41 -8.46
C LEU A 1075 70.41 4.73 -9.83
N ASP A 1076 70.51 3.40 -9.87
CA ASP A 1076 70.58 2.64 -11.12
C ASP A 1076 69.22 2.66 -11.84
N GLU A 1077 68.10 2.65 -11.11
CA GLU A 1077 66.75 2.76 -11.64
C GLU A 1077 66.45 4.13 -12.23
N GLN A 1078 66.75 5.20 -11.48
CA GLN A 1078 66.72 6.57 -11.98
C GLN A 1078 67.58 6.75 -13.25
N THR A 1079 68.66 5.98 -13.38
CA THR A 1079 69.54 6.02 -14.57
C THR A 1079 68.99 5.23 -15.76
N ASN A 1080 68.21 4.16 -15.51
CA ASN A 1080 67.60 3.32 -16.55
C ASN A 1080 66.19 3.79 -16.96
N GLY A 1081 65.53 4.59 -16.12
CA GLY A 1081 64.22 5.19 -16.38
C GLY A 1081 63.03 4.37 -15.90
N SER A 1082 63.24 3.43 -14.99
CA SER A 1082 62.20 2.75 -14.19
C SER A 1082 61.92 3.53 -12.90
N ASP A 1083 60.82 3.22 -12.21
CA ASP A 1083 60.41 3.90 -10.98
C ASP A 1083 61.02 3.20 -9.73
N PRO A 1084 61.86 3.86 -8.91
CA PRO A 1084 62.54 3.27 -7.74
C PRO A 1084 61.65 2.81 -6.57
N ASP A 1085 60.34 2.84 -6.75
CA ASP A 1085 59.33 2.46 -5.76
C ASP A 1085 58.38 1.38 -6.37
N ASP A 1086 58.66 0.80 -7.57
CA ASP A 1086 57.85 -0.21 -8.29
C ASP A 1086 58.67 -1.40 -8.87
N PRO A 1087 58.60 -2.61 -8.28
CA PRO A 1087 59.42 -3.77 -8.67
C PRO A 1087 58.97 -4.49 -9.97
N CYS A 1088 58.08 -3.89 -10.79
CA CYS A 1088 57.47 -4.54 -11.97
C CYS A 1088 57.78 -3.89 -13.34
N ASP A 1089 58.64 -2.87 -13.44
CA ASP A 1089 58.96 -2.17 -14.71
C ASP A 1089 60.03 -2.90 -15.59
N PRO A 1090 60.23 -2.59 -16.88
CA PRO A 1090 59.83 -3.47 -17.96
C PRO A 1090 61.03 -4.20 -18.59
N VAL A 1091 61.92 -4.81 -17.79
CA VAL A 1091 63.12 -5.52 -18.30
C VAL A 1091 63.18 -7.01 -17.92
N ALA A 1092 62.29 -7.75 -18.59
CA ALA A 1092 62.50 -9.11 -19.10
C ALA A 1092 62.19 -10.35 -18.22
N THR A 1093 60.90 -10.76 -18.32
CA THR A 1093 60.41 -12.15 -18.53
C THR A 1093 60.14 -13.07 -17.32
N PRO A 1094 59.21 -14.05 -17.45
CA PRO A 1094 57.89 -13.97 -18.07
C PRO A 1094 56.82 -14.77 -17.30
N ASN A 1095 55.99 -14.14 -16.45
CA ASN A 1095 54.76 -14.78 -15.96
C ASN A 1095 53.63 -13.77 -15.70
N CYS A 1096 53.31 -12.95 -16.71
CA CYS A 1096 52.19 -12.01 -16.69
C CYS A 1096 50.87 -12.64 -17.19
N ASP A 1097 50.68 -13.94 -16.97
CA ASP A 1097 49.38 -14.42 -16.48
C ASP A 1097 49.31 -14.01 -15.00
N ALA A 1098 49.30 -12.69 -14.77
CA ALA A 1098 48.83 -12.13 -13.51
C ALA A 1098 47.35 -12.50 -13.46
N PRO A 1099 46.93 -13.27 -12.45
CA PRO A 1099 45.52 -13.55 -12.25
C PRO A 1099 44.80 -12.23 -11.93
N ILE A 1100 43.49 -12.22 -12.10
CA ILE A 1100 42.67 -11.10 -11.63
C ILE A 1100 42.26 -11.34 -10.17
N ASP A 1101 41.65 -10.31 -9.59
CA ASP A 1101 41.03 -10.28 -8.27
C ASP A 1101 39.64 -9.64 -8.45
N LEU A 1102 38.60 -10.46 -8.31
CA LEU A 1102 37.19 -10.10 -8.37
C LEU A 1102 36.59 -10.24 -6.98
N GLU A 1103 36.35 -9.11 -6.33
CA GLU A 1103 35.63 -9.11 -5.05
C GLU A 1103 34.13 -9.31 -5.29
N VAL A 1104 33.58 -10.39 -4.72
CA VAL A 1104 32.14 -10.59 -4.58
C VAL A 1104 31.74 -10.07 -3.21
N LEU A 1105 30.84 -9.08 -3.17
CA LEU A 1105 30.13 -8.67 -1.95
C LEU A 1105 28.65 -9.00 -2.09
N LYS A 1106 28.02 -9.35 -0.97
CA LYS A 1106 26.59 -9.65 -0.89
C LYS A 1106 25.98 -8.98 0.33
N SER A 1107 24.81 -8.37 0.14
CA SER A 1107 23.99 -7.84 1.22
C SER A 1107 22.52 -8.21 1.00
N VAL A 1108 21.73 -8.08 2.06
CA VAL A 1108 20.27 -8.09 2.01
C VAL A 1108 19.77 -6.78 2.61
N ASP A 1109 18.66 -6.25 2.11
CA ASP A 1109 18.00 -5.05 2.65
C ASP A 1109 17.37 -5.29 4.02
N ASN A 1110 16.85 -6.50 4.28
CA ASN A 1110 16.34 -6.94 5.58
C ASN A 1110 16.83 -8.35 5.96
N ILE A 1111 17.62 -8.46 7.02
CA ILE A 1111 18.20 -9.72 7.53
C ILE A 1111 17.26 -10.50 8.45
N ASP A 1112 16.30 -9.81 9.07
CA ASP A 1112 15.33 -10.32 10.05
C ASP A 1112 13.91 -10.41 9.43
N ALA A 1113 13.84 -10.74 8.14
CA ALA A 1113 12.60 -10.74 7.36
C ALA A 1113 11.63 -11.86 7.76
N LEU A 1114 10.34 -11.54 7.79
CA LEU A 1114 9.27 -12.46 8.14
C LEU A 1114 8.80 -13.28 6.93
N VAL A 1115 8.24 -14.47 7.18
CA VAL A 1115 7.55 -15.24 6.13
C VAL A 1115 6.37 -14.44 5.56
N GLY A 1116 6.44 -14.10 4.27
CA GLY A 1116 5.52 -13.21 3.56
C GLY A 1116 6.16 -11.88 3.13
N ASP A 1117 7.31 -11.50 3.68
CA ASP A 1117 8.03 -10.29 3.28
C ASP A 1117 8.72 -10.48 1.92
N THR A 1118 8.85 -9.38 1.19
CA THR A 1118 9.71 -9.29 0.01
C THR A 1118 11.03 -8.64 0.39
N ILE A 1119 12.14 -9.30 0.09
CA ILE A 1119 13.51 -8.83 0.35
C ILE A 1119 14.31 -8.75 -0.94
N VAL A 1120 15.39 -7.97 -0.92
CA VAL A 1120 16.30 -7.78 -2.03
C VAL A 1120 17.70 -8.24 -1.63
N PHE A 1121 18.19 -9.27 -2.31
CA PHE A 1121 19.61 -9.61 -2.28
C PHE A 1121 20.36 -8.76 -3.30
N THR A 1122 21.29 -7.93 -2.82
CA THR A 1122 22.22 -7.18 -3.67
C THR A 1122 23.54 -7.94 -3.75
N ILE A 1123 24.00 -8.25 -4.97
CA ILE A 1123 25.32 -8.82 -5.24
C ILE A 1123 26.13 -7.76 -6.00
N LEU A 1124 27.28 -7.39 -5.47
CA LEU A 1124 28.21 -6.45 -6.10
C LEU A 1124 29.49 -7.21 -6.48
N VAL A 1125 29.85 -7.21 -7.77
CA VAL A 1125 31.10 -7.77 -8.26
C VAL A 1125 32.02 -6.63 -8.65
N THR A 1126 33.16 -6.50 -7.97
CA THR A 1126 34.16 -5.44 -8.23
C THR A 1126 35.42 -6.06 -8.80
N ASN A 1127 35.85 -5.59 -9.97
CA ASN A 1127 37.15 -5.94 -10.51
C ASN A 1127 38.24 -5.07 -9.85
N LEU A 1128 38.91 -5.61 -8.82
CA LEU A 1128 39.97 -4.92 -8.07
C LEU A 1128 41.29 -4.85 -8.85
N SER A 1129 41.38 -5.52 -10.01
CA SER A 1129 42.58 -5.51 -10.86
C SER A 1129 42.66 -4.30 -11.79
N ASP A 1130 43.88 -4.02 -12.28
CA ASP A 1130 44.18 -3.00 -13.28
C ASP A 1130 43.79 -3.40 -14.72
N ARG A 1131 43.08 -4.53 -14.90
CA ARG A 1131 42.83 -5.17 -16.20
C ARG A 1131 41.41 -5.73 -16.33
N THR A 1132 40.88 -5.69 -17.55
CA THR A 1132 39.55 -6.22 -17.90
C THR A 1132 39.41 -7.72 -17.64
N ALA A 1133 38.42 -8.10 -16.84
CA ALA A 1133 37.96 -9.47 -16.64
C ALA A 1133 36.84 -9.82 -17.66
N ARG A 1134 36.73 -11.10 -18.06
CA ARG A 1134 35.78 -11.56 -19.09
C ARG A 1134 35.22 -12.93 -18.76
N SER A 1135 34.04 -13.24 -19.33
CA SER A 1135 33.37 -14.53 -19.14
C SER A 1135 33.21 -14.87 -17.64
N ILE A 1136 32.79 -13.88 -16.86
CA ILE A 1136 32.63 -14.00 -15.42
C ILE A 1136 31.27 -14.65 -15.15
N VAL A 1137 31.24 -15.64 -14.27
CA VAL A 1137 30.00 -16.32 -13.86
C VAL A 1137 29.94 -16.30 -12.33
N ILE A 1138 28.92 -15.64 -11.77
CA ILE A 1138 28.58 -15.73 -10.35
C ILE A 1138 27.44 -16.74 -10.19
N GLY A 1139 27.55 -17.63 -9.21
CA GLY A 1139 26.47 -18.53 -8.81
C GLY A 1139 25.83 -18.07 -7.51
N ASP A 1140 24.53 -17.80 -7.54
CA ASP A 1140 23.66 -17.46 -6.41
C ASP A 1140 22.31 -18.17 -6.61
N LEU A 1141 22.24 -19.42 -6.13
CA LEU A 1141 21.05 -20.26 -6.28
C LEU A 1141 20.22 -20.20 -5.01
N LEU A 1142 19.03 -19.60 -5.12
CA LEU A 1142 18.08 -19.43 -4.02
C LEU A 1142 17.71 -20.78 -3.38
N GLU A 1143 17.76 -20.83 -2.04
CA GLU A 1143 17.39 -22.01 -1.27
C GLU A 1143 15.87 -22.30 -1.32
N LEU A 1144 15.51 -23.56 -1.04
CA LEU A 1144 14.11 -23.98 -0.91
C LEU A 1144 13.47 -23.32 0.33
N GLY A 1145 12.91 -22.14 0.12
CA GLY A 1145 12.43 -21.23 1.16
C GLY A 1145 12.16 -19.82 0.65
N PHE A 1146 12.81 -19.42 -0.45
CA PHE A 1146 12.52 -18.20 -1.19
C PHE A 1146 11.74 -18.49 -2.49
N GLU A 1147 10.75 -17.66 -2.81
CA GLU A 1147 10.13 -17.59 -4.14
C GLU A 1147 10.71 -16.41 -4.92
N PHE A 1148 11.29 -16.68 -6.10
CA PHE A 1148 11.85 -15.64 -6.98
C PHE A 1148 10.74 -14.72 -7.51
N VAL A 1149 10.91 -13.40 -7.33
CA VAL A 1149 9.98 -12.38 -7.85
C VAL A 1149 10.54 -11.73 -9.11
N SER A 1150 11.79 -11.25 -9.05
CA SER A 1150 12.46 -10.58 -10.18
C SER A 1150 13.96 -10.43 -9.95
N ALA A 1151 14.73 -10.27 -11.03
CA ALA A 1151 16.07 -9.71 -10.99
C ALA A 1151 16.17 -8.52 -11.95
N ASP A 1152 17.01 -7.54 -11.65
CA ASP A 1152 17.22 -6.35 -12.50
C ASP A 1152 18.19 -6.58 -13.67
N SER A 1153 18.83 -7.75 -13.74
CA SER A 1153 19.64 -8.21 -14.89
C SER A 1153 18.98 -9.38 -15.63
N ALA A 1154 18.87 -9.26 -16.95
CA ALA A 1154 18.38 -10.33 -17.83
C ALA A 1154 19.42 -11.44 -18.10
N ASP A 1155 20.65 -11.29 -17.59
CA ASP A 1155 21.74 -12.29 -17.70
C ASP A 1155 21.85 -13.20 -16.46
N TYR A 1156 20.93 -13.06 -15.50
CA TYR A 1156 20.68 -14.00 -14.39
C TYR A 1156 19.65 -15.06 -14.79
N ASP A 1157 19.95 -16.34 -14.53
CA ASP A 1157 19.06 -17.48 -14.77
C ASP A 1157 18.57 -18.03 -13.41
N GLU A 1158 17.27 -17.85 -13.13
CA GLU A 1158 16.65 -18.14 -11.82
C GLU A 1158 16.56 -19.64 -11.50
N ILE A 1159 16.77 -20.51 -12.49
CA ILE A 1159 16.72 -21.98 -12.36
C ILE A 1159 18.09 -22.54 -11.96
N SER A 1160 19.17 -21.91 -12.41
CA SER A 1160 20.55 -22.30 -12.14
C SER A 1160 21.25 -21.44 -11.10
N GLY A 1161 20.72 -20.23 -10.82
CA GLY A 1161 21.35 -19.22 -9.98
C GLY A 1161 22.52 -18.49 -10.65
N ASN A 1162 22.77 -18.73 -11.95
CA ASN A 1162 23.96 -18.20 -12.60
C ASN A 1162 23.72 -16.81 -13.18
N TRP A 1163 24.51 -15.83 -12.75
CA TRP A 1163 24.65 -14.51 -13.37
C TRP A 1163 25.87 -14.48 -14.28
N ASN A 1164 25.67 -14.13 -15.56
CA ASN A 1164 26.73 -14.09 -16.56
C ASN A 1164 27.14 -12.64 -16.85
N ILE A 1165 28.35 -12.24 -16.47
CA ILE A 1165 28.91 -10.92 -16.78
C ILE A 1165 29.91 -11.08 -17.94
N PRO A 1166 29.61 -10.59 -19.16
CA PRO A 1166 30.46 -10.84 -20.33
C PRO A 1166 31.87 -10.24 -20.22
N GLU A 1167 31.96 -9.04 -19.62
CA GLU A 1167 33.15 -8.21 -19.55
C GLU A 1167 33.00 -7.19 -18.41
N LEU A 1168 34.01 -7.07 -17.55
CA LEU A 1168 34.08 -6.09 -16.46
C LEU A 1168 35.44 -5.38 -16.49
N GLU A 1169 35.44 -4.07 -16.72
CA GLU A 1169 36.66 -3.28 -16.83
C GLU A 1169 37.37 -3.08 -15.48
N ALA A 1170 38.64 -2.71 -15.53
CA ALA A 1170 39.49 -2.48 -14.37
C ALA A 1170 38.90 -1.44 -13.41
N GLY A 1171 38.82 -1.75 -12.11
CA GLY A 1171 38.29 -0.85 -11.08
C GLY A 1171 36.79 -0.54 -11.20
N ILE A 1172 36.03 -1.29 -11.99
CA ILE A 1172 34.59 -1.13 -12.15
C ILE A 1172 33.86 -2.22 -11.35
N SER A 1173 32.76 -1.82 -10.71
CA SER A 1173 31.80 -2.73 -10.09
C SER A 1173 30.53 -2.84 -10.95
N VAL A 1174 29.90 -4.01 -10.91
CA VAL A 1174 28.55 -4.25 -11.45
C VAL A 1174 27.68 -4.88 -10.37
N GLU A 1175 26.42 -4.47 -10.33
CA GLU A 1175 25.44 -4.86 -9.30
C GLU A 1175 24.33 -5.72 -9.91
N LEU A 1176 23.81 -6.67 -9.13
CA LEU A 1176 22.60 -7.44 -9.38
C LEU A 1176 21.71 -7.37 -8.15
N ASN A 1177 20.46 -6.94 -8.33
CA ASN A 1177 19.43 -7.00 -7.29
C ASN A 1177 18.45 -8.13 -7.60
N ILE A 1178 18.39 -9.12 -6.71
CA ILE A 1178 17.49 -10.27 -6.77
C ILE A 1178 16.38 -10.08 -5.73
N THR A 1179 15.18 -9.75 -6.19
CA THR A 1179 13.98 -9.61 -5.36
C THR A 1179 13.33 -10.98 -5.16
N VAL A 1180 13.11 -11.35 -3.89
CA VAL A 1180 12.51 -12.63 -3.52
C VAL A 1180 11.44 -12.46 -2.42
N LEU A 1181 10.44 -13.34 -2.44
CA LEU A 1181 9.44 -13.48 -1.38
C LEU A 1181 9.90 -14.58 -0.40
N VAL A 1182 9.87 -14.31 0.90
CA VAL A 1182 10.16 -15.31 1.94
C VAL A 1182 8.96 -16.24 2.09
N ALA A 1183 9.05 -17.48 1.61
CA ALA A 1183 7.91 -18.39 1.47
C ALA A 1183 7.80 -19.45 2.59
N GLU A 1184 8.91 -19.86 3.20
CA GLU A 1184 8.94 -20.77 4.36
C GLU A 1184 9.85 -20.21 5.46
N GLN A 1185 9.68 -20.65 6.72
CA GLN A 1185 10.55 -20.25 7.85
C GLN A 1185 11.85 -21.07 7.87
N GLY A 1186 12.98 -20.38 8.03
CA GLY A 1186 14.23 -21.04 8.38
C GLY A 1186 15.42 -20.09 8.58
N PRO A 1187 16.49 -20.56 9.24
CA PRO A 1187 17.81 -20.00 8.98
C PRO A 1187 18.18 -20.34 7.54
N TYR A 1188 18.21 -19.33 6.67
CA TYR A 1188 18.66 -19.48 5.29
C TYR A 1188 20.06 -18.89 5.14
N THR A 1189 20.85 -19.49 4.29
CA THR A 1189 22.17 -18.98 3.94
C THR A 1189 22.19 -18.77 2.43
N ASN A 1190 22.17 -17.52 1.98
CA ASN A 1190 22.30 -17.24 0.56
C ASN A 1190 23.73 -16.80 0.24
N THR A 1191 24.36 -17.50 -0.70
CA THR A 1191 25.80 -17.40 -0.98
C THR A 1191 26.01 -17.13 -2.46
N ALA A 1192 26.65 -16.00 -2.76
CA ALA A 1192 27.16 -15.66 -4.08
C ALA A 1192 28.61 -16.17 -4.20
N VAL A 1193 28.91 -16.96 -5.24
CA VAL A 1193 30.25 -17.54 -5.49
C VAL A 1193 30.73 -17.23 -6.90
N LEU A 1194 31.98 -16.81 -7.07
CA LEU A 1194 32.65 -16.76 -8.37
C LEU A 1194 32.90 -18.20 -8.88
N LEU A 1195 32.25 -18.57 -9.99
CA LEU A 1195 32.35 -19.91 -10.57
C LEU A 1195 33.36 -20.00 -11.73
N GLU A 1196 33.48 -18.95 -12.54
CA GLU A 1196 34.41 -18.88 -13.67
C GLU A 1196 34.79 -17.41 -13.95
N SER A 1197 36.04 -17.19 -14.37
CA SER A 1197 36.54 -15.91 -14.88
C SER A 1197 37.75 -16.11 -15.82
N ILE A 1198 37.95 -15.18 -16.76
CA ILE A 1198 39.09 -15.15 -17.69
C ILE A 1198 39.71 -13.74 -17.75
N PRO A 1199 40.98 -13.51 -17.32
CA PRO A 1199 41.87 -14.46 -16.63
C PRO A 1199 41.24 -15.04 -15.36
N THR A 1200 41.76 -16.17 -14.88
CA THR A 1200 41.26 -16.78 -13.64
C THR A 1200 41.59 -15.89 -12.44
N ASP A 1201 40.75 -15.94 -11.42
CA ASP A 1201 41.02 -15.32 -10.13
C ASP A 1201 42.19 -16.00 -9.39
N ASN A 1202 42.87 -15.27 -8.50
CA ASN A 1202 43.80 -15.83 -7.53
C ASN A 1202 43.55 -15.42 -6.07
N ASN A 1203 42.48 -14.69 -5.79
CA ASN A 1203 42.09 -14.31 -4.45
C ASN A 1203 40.84 -15.09 -4.01
N PRO A 1204 40.97 -16.38 -3.65
CA PRO A 1204 39.83 -17.17 -3.19
C PRO A 1204 39.27 -16.71 -1.84
N ASP A 1205 39.84 -15.68 -1.21
CA ASP A 1205 39.37 -15.13 0.07
C ASP A 1205 38.21 -14.13 -0.13
N ASN A 1206 37.98 -13.61 -1.35
CA ASN A 1206 36.85 -12.73 -1.73
C ASN A 1206 36.03 -13.23 -2.94
N ASP A 1207 36.31 -14.45 -3.43
CA ASP A 1207 35.50 -15.19 -4.43
C ASP A 1207 34.07 -15.54 -3.94
N GLU A 1208 33.77 -15.43 -2.64
CA GLU A 1208 32.51 -15.86 -2.03
C GLU A 1208 31.99 -14.84 -1.00
N ALA A 1209 30.70 -14.48 -1.10
CA ALA A 1209 29.99 -13.71 -0.08
C ALA A 1209 28.69 -14.40 0.33
N THR A 1210 28.57 -14.69 1.62
CA THR A 1210 27.38 -15.29 2.23
C THR A 1210 26.65 -14.27 3.09
N VAL A 1211 25.32 -14.24 2.98
CA VAL A 1211 24.42 -13.60 3.94
C VAL A 1211 23.64 -14.69 4.65
N ASP A 1212 23.79 -14.75 5.97
CA ASP A 1212 22.94 -15.55 6.86
C ASP A 1212 21.66 -14.75 7.17
N LEU A 1213 20.49 -15.35 6.99
CA LEU A 1213 19.18 -14.75 7.32
C LEU A 1213 18.51 -15.61 8.38
N SER A 1214 18.03 -14.96 9.44
CA SER A 1214 17.20 -15.63 10.45
C SER A 1214 15.73 -15.34 10.13
N THR A 1215 15.20 -15.95 9.07
CA THR A 1215 13.78 -15.72 8.74
C THR A 1215 12.90 -16.38 9.80
N GLU A 1216 12.06 -15.56 10.43
CA GLU A 1216 11.08 -16.04 11.38
C GLU A 1216 9.74 -16.23 10.65
N ALA A 1217 9.05 -17.34 10.91
CA ALA A 1217 7.61 -17.32 10.75
C ALA A 1217 7.13 -16.21 11.69
N PRO A 1218 6.22 -15.30 11.26
CA PRO A 1218 5.66 -14.30 12.16
C PRO A 1218 5.22 -15.02 13.43
N GLU A 1219 5.84 -14.68 14.58
CA GLU A 1219 5.68 -15.47 15.80
C GLU A 1219 4.18 -15.59 16.07
N GLY A 1220 3.68 -16.83 16.08
CA GLY A 1220 2.30 -17.11 16.41
C GLY A 1220 2.08 -16.77 17.88
N VAL A 1221 1.78 -15.49 18.13
CA VAL A 1221 1.55 -14.80 19.41
C VAL A 1221 1.61 -15.76 20.60
N ASP A 1222 2.74 -15.84 21.31
CA ASP A 1222 2.85 -16.72 22.47
C ASP A 1222 2.04 -16.13 23.63
N LEU A 1223 0.78 -16.56 23.68
CA LEU A 1223 -0.21 -16.10 24.62
C LEU A 1223 -0.09 -16.88 25.92
N ARG A 1224 0.71 -16.37 26.85
CA ARG A 1224 0.73 -16.87 28.23
C ARG A 1224 -0.59 -16.53 28.91
N ILE A 1225 -1.44 -17.55 29.02
CA ILE A 1225 -2.68 -17.47 29.81
C ILE A 1225 -2.36 -17.73 31.29
N SER A 1226 -2.42 -16.69 32.12
CA SER A 1226 -2.49 -16.85 33.57
C SER A 1226 -3.94 -16.71 34.04
N LYS A 1227 -4.34 -17.54 35.01
CA LYS A 1227 -5.64 -17.42 35.67
C LYS A 1227 -5.42 -17.28 37.17
N GLU A 1228 -5.67 -16.10 37.69
CA GLU A 1228 -5.62 -15.80 39.11
C GLU A 1228 -7.05 -15.71 39.64
N ALA A 1229 -7.30 -16.26 40.83
CA ALA A 1229 -8.51 -15.98 41.59
C ALA A 1229 -8.13 -14.91 42.59
N ARG A 1230 -8.86 -13.78 42.65
CA ARG A 1230 -8.65 -12.76 43.67
C ARG A 1230 -9.97 -12.49 44.43
N PRO A 1231 -9.93 -12.54 45.77
CA PRO A 1231 -8.86 -13.12 46.61
C PRO A 1231 -8.63 -14.63 46.30
N ASP A 1232 -7.40 -15.13 46.45
CA ASP A 1232 -7.10 -16.55 46.19
C ASP A 1232 -7.62 -17.49 47.31
N LYS A 1233 -8.09 -16.88 48.42
CA LYS A 1233 -8.86 -17.49 49.52
C LYS A 1233 -10.00 -16.57 49.91
N VAL A 1234 -11.22 -17.09 49.89
CA VAL A 1234 -12.47 -16.35 50.17
C VAL A 1234 -13.37 -17.07 51.18
N LEU A 1235 -14.36 -16.36 51.73
CA LEU A 1235 -15.40 -16.90 52.60
C LEU A 1235 -16.73 -17.09 51.84
N VAL A 1236 -17.69 -17.75 52.49
CA VAL A 1236 -18.96 -18.15 51.84
C VAL A 1236 -19.93 -16.96 51.81
N GLY A 1237 -19.88 -16.22 50.72
CA GLY A 1237 -20.71 -15.04 50.45
C GLY A 1237 -20.06 -14.11 49.43
N ASP A 1238 -18.72 -14.15 49.36
CA ASP A 1238 -17.90 -13.24 48.57
C ASP A 1238 -17.94 -13.59 47.07
N GLU A 1239 -18.00 -12.58 46.21
CA GLU A 1239 -17.77 -12.78 44.78
C GLU A 1239 -16.26 -12.87 44.52
N VAL A 1240 -15.83 -14.03 44.00
CA VAL A 1240 -14.43 -14.27 43.63
C VAL A 1240 -14.24 -13.88 42.19
N GLU A 1241 -13.37 -12.91 41.94
CA GLU A 1241 -13.00 -12.60 40.56
C GLU A 1241 -11.97 -13.61 40.05
N PHE A 1242 -12.25 -14.17 38.89
CA PHE A 1242 -11.34 -15.06 38.17
C PHE A 1242 -10.73 -14.31 36.99
N VAL A 1243 -9.67 -13.54 37.25
CA VAL A 1243 -8.95 -12.81 36.21
C VAL A 1243 -8.18 -13.80 35.34
N ILE A 1244 -8.58 -13.93 34.08
CA ILE A 1244 -7.84 -14.63 33.04
C ILE A 1244 -7.09 -13.58 32.25
N ARG A 1245 -5.77 -13.45 32.47
CA ARG A 1245 -4.92 -12.61 31.63
C ARG A 1245 -4.38 -13.44 30.47
N VAL A 1246 -4.55 -12.92 29.27
CA VAL A 1246 -3.96 -13.42 28.03
C VAL A 1246 -2.85 -12.43 27.70
N ILE A 1247 -1.60 -12.77 27.98
CA ILE A 1247 -0.46 -11.87 27.81
C ILE A 1247 0.34 -12.37 26.61
N ASN A 1248 0.53 -11.53 25.60
CA ASN A 1248 1.52 -11.80 24.57
C ASN A 1248 2.91 -11.66 25.18
N ILE A 1249 3.73 -12.70 25.10
CA ILE A 1249 5.11 -12.71 25.59
C ILE A 1249 6.13 -12.97 24.47
N SER A 1250 5.72 -12.84 23.20
CA SER A 1250 6.65 -12.74 22.06
C SER A 1250 7.53 -11.49 22.17
N VAL A 1251 8.62 -11.47 21.41
CA VAL A 1251 9.61 -10.37 21.41
C VAL A 1251 9.51 -9.42 20.20
N SER A 1252 8.49 -9.61 19.35
CA SER A 1252 8.17 -8.72 18.22
C SER A 1252 6.69 -8.30 18.24
N ASP A 1253 6.41 -7.09 17.73
CA ASP A 1253 5.17 -6.31 17.93
C ASP A 1253 4.31 -6.09 16.66
N VAL A 1254 4.75 -6.54 15.47
CA VAL A 1254 4.02 -6.29 14.20
C VAL A 1254 3.18 -7.50 13.77
N VAL A 1255 1.91 -7.23 13.44
CA VAL A 1255 0.95 -8.16 12.85
C VAL A 1255 0.40 -7.54 11.56
N THR A 1256 0.37 -8.31 10.47
CA THR A 1256 -0.38 -8.02 9.23
C THR A 1256 -1.65 -8.87 9.11
#